data_AF-A0A972J8E3-F1
#
_entry.id   AF-A0A972J8E3-F1
#
_cell.length_a   1.000
_cell.length_b   1.000
_cell.length_c   1.000
_cell.angle_alpha   90.00
_cell.angle_beta   90.00
_cell.angle_gamma   90.00
#
_symmetry.space_group_name_H-M   'P 1'
#
loop_
_entity.id
_entity.type
_entity.pdbx_description
1 polymer ?
#
loop_
_entity_poly.entity_id
_entity_poly.type
_entity_poly.pdbx_seq_one_letter_code
_entity_poly.pdbx_strand_id
1 'polypeptide(L)'
;MLHILQPFEAARAMPSHAAEAQWRDFLIATLDRFGPRVEIVELCSTINRNRWAGYSLEGFLSAWRIGHEEIRKRNLVLAGPSITDFEPPWTIGILDLLAREGLRPDIHTDNLFAERATEPERWDHKALGSLLAPRVRFNLLKKARLLQRLGAHAGVPRMMSPAAFWTLPRIERMLPDSEQKQADYLSRYMVLCAASGAVARAGWGPLVCHREGLIDDGDHAYPRLERITHYASVTGTACDFRVRPAFHALAAFNRLIPGARYLGRHGHELEVHRFLRDDSEIHVIWTANALAAAACDVYSPADMIKAEWLDRDGNTLSEPPTLFSEALIYASWPKSLTPTLSPQARALPGLRIHRHEGKLHFYYRSPDWHGMVLASNRAEADILMKGLRPDMLQTPAKRADNALRHARNAIWTVTDPRDAHKQLVVKKPIKHHLHKKLLDRLKPSKAVRSWSGAAELLRRGVDTARPVAWFEARGDNLTENWFVCEKIEGGQSVGAIFSQLRSGKAPQRLQDTHILYEMLAAELHRLHDKGVFFRDLSGGNIMMRSGDKVQFALIDTARLRAGKPGSVNLRQRMADLVRACHKLSPPEQQTFIQCYFAVDKRPPPACVRYHLAAYALKTRLKRQIRKTAIYQHLKR
;
A
#
# COMPACT_ATOMS: atom_id res chain seq x y z
N MET A 1 24.75 -20.29 -1.38
CA MET A 1 24.78 -20.07 -2.85
C MET A 1 25.85 -19.04 -3.13
N LEU A 2 26.73 -19.32 -4.08
CA LEU A 2 27.76 -18.38 -4.54
C LEU A 2 27.30 -17.79 -5.86
N HIS A 3 27.16 -16.47 -5.92
CA HIS A 3 26.81 -15.76 -7.15
C HIS A 3 28.07 -15.23 -7.79
N ILE A 4 28.34 -15.62 -9.04
CA ILE A 4 29.56 -15.27 -9.76
C ILE A 4 29.18 -14.50 -11.03
N LEU A 5 29.71 -13.28 -11.16
CA LEU A 5 29.60 -12.47 -12.38
C LEU A 5 30.87 -11.66 -12.66
N GLN A 6 31.08 -11.32 -13.92
CA GLN A 6 32.13 -10.41 -14.35
C GLN A 6 31.79 -8.96 -14.00
N PRO A 7 32.79 -8.09 -13.78
CA PRO A 7 32.59 -6.64 -13.84
C PRO A 7 31.99 -6.23 -15.20
N PHE A 8 31.21 -5.15 -15.23
CA PHE A 8 30.48 -4.69 -16.43
C PHE A 8 31.36 -4.57 -17.68
N GLU A 9 32.54 -3.96 -17.56
CA GLU A 9 33.46 -3.77 -18.69
C GLU A 9 34.06 -5.09 -19.20
N ALA A 10 34.34 -6.04 -18.29
CA ALA A 10 34.81 -7.37 -18.66
C ALA A 10 33.71 -8.20 -19.34
N ALA A 11 32.47 -8.11 -18.87
CA ALA A 11 31.31 -8.73 -19.51
C ALA A 11 31.10 -8.19 -20.95
N ARG A 12 31.29 -6.88 -21.14
CA ARG A 12 31.18 -6.21 -22.46
C ARG A 12 32.29 -6.61 -23.42
N ALA A 13 33.46 -6.97 -22.91
CA ALA A 13 34.61 -7.39 -23.71
C ALA A 13 34.51 -8.85 -24.20
N MET A 14 33.54 -9.63 -23.72
CA MET A 14 33.29 -10.98 -24.23
C MET A 14 32.71 -10.93 -25.66
N PRO A 15 33.12 -11.83 -26.58
CA PRO A 15 33.94 -13.03 -26.37
C PRO A 15 35.41 -12.85 -26.80
N SER A 16 36.05 -11.69 -26.55
CA SER A 16 37.48 -11.55 -26.91
C SER A 16 38.34 -12.56 -26.14
N HIS A 17 39.38 -13.11 -26.80
CA HIS A 17 40.26 -14.11 -26.19
C HIS A 17 40.85 -13.68 -24.83
N ALA A 18 41.20 -12.40 -24.69
CA ALA A 18 41.71 -11.86 -23.43
C ALA A 18 40.65 -11.88 -22.31
N ALA A 19 39.40 -11.52 -22.63
CA ALA A 19 38.30 -11.55 -21.67
C ALA A 19 37.91 -12.99 -21.30
N GLU A 20 37.92 -13.91 -22.27
CA GLU A 20 37.66 -15.34 -22.05
C GLU A 20 38.70 -15.97 -21.11
N ALA A 21 39.99 -15.72 -21.36
CA ALA A 21 41.08 -16.22 -20.52
C ALA A 21 40.96 -15.67 -19.09
N GLN A 22 40.78 -14.34 -18.94
CA GLN A 22 40.61 -13.71 -17.64
C GLN A 22 39.40 -14.26 -16.88
N TRP A 23 38.28 -14.51 -17.57
CA TRP A 23 37.09 -15.07 -16.95
C TRP A 23 37.31 -16.51 -16.48
N ARG A 24 37.97 -17.34 -17.29
CA ARG A 24 38.31 -18.71 -16.92
C ARG A 24 39.24 -18.76 -15.71
N ASP A 25 40.29 -17.95 -15.70
CA ASP A 25 41.24 -17.90 -14.59
C ASP A 25 40.55 -17.48 -13.28
N PHE A 26 39.69 -16.46 -13.36
CA PHE A 26 38.89 -16.03 -12.21
C PHE A 26 37.94 -17.12 -11.71
N LEU A 27 37.26 -17.83 -12.62
CA LEU A 27 36.37 -18.94 -12.27
C LEU A 27 37.13 -20.08 -11.60
N ILE A 28 38.27 -20.51 -12.15
CA ILE A 28 39.12 -21.55 -11.56
C ILE A 28 39.51 -21.15 -10.14
N ALA A 29 40.11 -19.97 -9.96
CA ALA A 29 40.55 -19.50 -8.65
C ALA A 29 39.39 -19.38 -7.64
N THR A 30 38.24 -18.90 -8.08
CA THR A 30 37.05 -18.72 -7.23
C THR A 30 36.43 -20.05 -6.85
N LEU A 31 36.26 -20.96 -7.81
CA LEU A 31 35.62 -22.26 -7.59
C LEU A 31 36.52 -23.20 -6.80
N ASP A 32 37.84 -23.18 -6.99
CA ASP A 32 38.77 -23.97 -6.17
C ASP A 32 38.75 -23.50 -4.71
N ARG A 33 38.65 -22.19 -4.49
CA ARG A 33 38.65 -21.62 -3.14
C ARG A 33 37.31 -21.79 -2.41
N PHE A 34 36.20 -21.55 -3.10
CA PHE A 34 34.88 -21.44 -2.47
C PHE A 34 33.90 -22.54 -2.86
N GLY A 35 34.11 -23.22 -3.99
CA GLY A 35 33.24 -24.29 -4.51
C GLY A 35 32.91 -25.38 -3.49
N PRO A 36 33.90 -25.95 -2.77
CA PRO A 36 33.64 -26.97 -1.76
C PRO A 36 32.78 -26.51 -0.56
N ARG A 37 32.58 -25.20 -0.39
CA ARG A 37 31.84 -24.61 0.74
C ARG A 37 30.42 -24.16 0.37
N VAL A 38 30.00 -24.36 -0.88
CA VAL A 38 28.74 -23.80 -1.39
C VAL A 38 27.89 -24.89 -2.03
N GLU A 39 26.59 -24.86 -1.74
CA GLU A 39 25.62 -25.82 -2.28
C GLU A 39 25.34 -25.61 -3.77
N ILE A 40 25.37 -24.34 -4.23
CA ILE A 40 24.93 -23.91 -5.55
C ILE A 40 25.81 -22.75 -5.99
N VAL A 41 26.21 -22.77 -7.26
CA VAL A 41 26.84 -21.66 -7.96
C VAL A 41 25.84 -21.07 -8.95
N GLU A 42 25.46 -19.81 -8.76
CA GLU A 42 24.70 -19.06 -9.78
C GLU A 42 25.68 -18.30 -10.68
N LEU A 43 25.56 -18.49 -11.99
CA LEU A 43 26.44 -17.91 -12.99
C LEU A 43 25.75 -16.79 -13.77
N CYS A 44 26.48 -15.68 -13.98
CA CYS A 44 26.00 -14.46 -14.64
C CYS A 44 24.82 -13.79 -13.87
N SER A 45 24.34 -12.65 -14.36
CA SER A 45 23.23 -11.93 -13.70
C SER A 45 22.47 -11.04 -14.67
N THR A 46 21.14 -11.02 -14.59
CA THR A 46 20.27 -10.08 -15.31
C THR A 46 20.53 -10.01 -16.82
N ILE A 47 20.74 -11.16 -17.46
CA ILE A 47 21.23 -11.23 -18.84
C ILE A 47 20.32 -10.55 -19.87
N ASN A 48 19.03 -10.41 -19.55
CA ASN A 48 18.03 -9.69 -20.35
C ASN A 48 18.06 -8.15 -20.12
N ARG A 49 19.10 -7.64 -19.46
CA ARG A 49 19.33 -6.23 -19.15
C ARG A 49 20.77 -5.85 -19.53
N ASN A 50 21.05 -5.72 -20.83
CA ASN A 50 22.38 -5.38 -21.35
C ASN A 50 23.01 -4.15 -20.64
N ARG A 51 22.25 -3.08 -20.43
CA ARG A 51 22.73 -1.86 -19.73
C ARG A 51 23.16 -2.09 -18.27
N TRP A 52 22.76 -3.21 -17.67
CA TRP A 52 23.12 -3.57 -16.30
C TRP A 52 24.22 -4.63 -16.29
N ALA A 53 24.09 -5.67 -17.11
CA ALA A 53 24.96 -6.83 -17.10
C ALA A 53 26.20 -6.71 -18.01
N GLY A 54 26.16 -5.85 -19.03
CA GLY A 54 27.25 -5.65 -19.99
C GLY A 54 27.30 -6.67 -21.13
N TYR A 55 26.56 -7.78 -21.08
CA TYR A 55 26.62 -8.82 -22.11
C TYR A 55 25.90 -8.45 -23.42
N SER A 56 26.54 -8.79 -24.54
CA SER A 56 25.85 -9.19 -25.77
C SER A 56 25.37 -10.65 -25.67
N LEU A 57 24.50 -11.12 -26.57
CA LEU A 57 24.08 -12.53 -26.56
C LEU A 57 25.27 -13.49 -26.74
N GLU A 58 26.15 -13.18 -27.71
CA GLU A 58 27.35 -13.96 -27.99
C GLU A 58 28.33 -13.94 -26.81
N GLY A 59 28.55 -12.76 -26.21
CA GLY A 59 29.41 -12.62 -25.03
C GLY A 59 28.88 -13.39 -23.82
N PHE A 60 27.55 -13.39 -23.61
CA PHE A 60 26.92 -14.22 -22.59
C PHE A 60 27.12 -15.72 -22.86
N LEU A 61 26.89 -16.19 -24.08
CA LEU A 61 27.03 -17.62 -24.42
C LEU A 61 28.48 -18.09 -24.24
N SER A 62 29.47 -17.27 -24.60
CA SER A 62 30.88 -17.57 -24.32
C SER A 62 31.16 -17.63 -22.82
N ALA A 63 30.75 -16.62 -22.04
CA ALA A 63 30.93 -16.60 -20.59
C ALA A 63 30.27 -17.80 -19.90
N TRP A 64 29.06 -18.15 -20.34
CA TRP A 64 28.29 -19.29 -19.85
C TRP A 64 28.97 -20.61 -20.18
N ARG A 65 29.49 -20.79 -21.40
CA ARG A 65 30.19 -22.03 -21.81
C ARG A 65 31.42 -22.29 -20.94
N ILE A 66 32.25 -21.27 -20.72
CA ILE A 66 33.42 -21.34 -19.85
C ILE A 66 33.01 -21.69 -18.41
N GLY A 67 32.03 -20.97 -17.86
CA GLY A 67 31.56 -21.22 -16.50
C GLY A 67 30.91 -22.59 -16.33
N HIS A 68 30.09 -23.03 -17.30
CA HIS A 68 29.49 -24.35 -17.31
C HIS A 68 30.58 -25.43 -17.27
N GLU A 69 31.59 -25.35 -18.14
CA GLU A 69 32.72 -26.30 -18.15
C GLU A 69 33.43 -26.38 -16.79
N GLU A 70 33.82 -25.23 -16.22
CA GLU A 70 34.58 -25.19 -14.98
C GLU A 70 33.78 -25.61 -13.74
N ILE A 71 32.46 -25.35 -13.73
CA ILE A 71 31.55 -25.77 -12.67
C ILE A 71 31.29 -27.28 -12.77
N ARG A 72 31.10 -27.83 -13.98
CA ARG A 72 30.91 -29.27 -14.21
C ARG A 72 32.15 -30.09 -13.86
N LYS A 73 33.36 -29.61 -14.17
CA LYS A 73 34.64 -30.26 -13.77
C LYS A 73 34.75 -30.50 -12.26
N ARG A 74 34.08 -29.67 -11.47
CA ARG A 74 34.10 -29.71 -9.99
C ARG A 74 32.85 -30.36 -9.39
N ASN A 75 31.97 -30.94 -10.21
CA ASN A 75 30.71 -31.56 -9.79
C ASN A 75 29.82 -30.62 -8.94
N LEU A 76 29.83 -29.32 -9.25
CA LEU A 76 29.02 -28.32 -8.54
C LEU A 76 27.66 -28.14 -9.21
N VAL A 77 26.64 -27.80 -8.43
CA VAL A 77 25.29 -27.50 -8.92
C VAL A 77 25.27 -26.11 -9.57
N LEU A 78 24.90 -26.06 -10.84
CA LEU A 78 24.81 -24.84 -11.64
C LEU A 78 23.38 -24.27 -11.63
N ALA A 79 23.26 -23.00 -11.23
CA ALA A 79 22.05 -22.20 -11.35
C ALA A 79 22.25 -21.04 -12.33
N GLY A 80 21.19 -20.64 -13.03
CA GLY A 80 21.21 -19.48 -13.94
C GLY A 80 20.03 -19.51 -14.91
N PRO A 81 19.92 -18.58 -15.87
CA PRO A 81 20.87 -17.52 -16.20
C PRO A 81 20.51 -16.17 -15.54
N SER A 82 19.69 -16.18 -14.49
CA SER A 82 19.29 -14.98 -13.73
C SER A 82 18.53 -13.96 -14.59
N ILE A 83 17.44 -14.41 -15.21
CA ILE A 83 16.53 -13.50 -15.93
C ILE A 83 15.86 -12.57 -14.93
N THR A 84 15.78 -11.28 -15.23
CA THR A 84 15.12 -10.31 -14.34
C THR A 84 13.76 -9.89 -14.84
N ASP A 85 12.81 -9.72 -13.90
CA ASP A 85 11.39 -9.49 -14.15
C ASP A 85 10.71 -10.69 -14.83
N PHE A 86 9.38 -10.73 -14.75
CA PHE A 86 8.58 -11.74 -15.42
C PHE A 86 8.57 -11.54 -16.94
N GLU A 87 9.52 -12.18 -17.65
CA GLU A 87 9.68 -12.10 -19.10
C GLU A 87 9.78 -13.50 -19.75
N PRO A 88 8.65 -14.25 -19.86
CA PRO A 88 8.65 -15.60 -20.41
C PRO A 88 9.36 -15.79 -21.78
N PRO A 89 9.29 -14.85 -22.74
CA PRO A 89 10.03 -15.00 -23.99
C PRO A 89 11.55 -15.14 -23.81
N TRP A 90 12.13 -14.42 -22.85
CA TRP A 90 13.56 -14.57 -22.51
C TRP A 90 13.85 -15.92 -21.88
N THR A 91 12.99 -16.38 -20.97
CA THR A 91 13.13 -17.70 -20.33
C THR A 91 13.09 -18.81 -21.36
N ILE A 92 12.14 -18.75 -22.30
CA ILE A 92 12.00 -19.75 -23.37
C ILE A 92 13.24 -19.71 -24.28
N GLY A 93 13.58 -18.52 -24.80
CA GLY A 93 14.65 -18.38 -25.78
C GLY A 93 16.01 -18.80 -25.24
N ILE A 94 16.38 -18.35 -24.03
CA ILE A 94 17.70 -18.67 -23.47
C ILE A 94 17.79 -20.14 -23.07
N LEU A 95 16.77 -20.72 -22.42
CA LEU A 95 16.84 -22.12 -22.03
C LEU A 95 16.87 -23.05 -23.26
N ASP A 96 16.17 -22.71 -24.35
CA ASP A 96 16.25 -23.45 -25.61
C ASP A 96 17.64 -23.36 -26.26
N LEU A 97 18.26 -22.17 -26.30
CA LEU A 97 19.63 -22.01 -26.79
C LEU A 97 20.63 -22.84 -25.97
N LEU A 98 20.59 -22.74 -24.65
CA LEU A 98 21.46 -23.52 -23.76
C LEU A 98 21.21 -25.02 -23.89
N ALA A 99 19.96 -25.43 -24.11
CA ALA A 99 19.61 -26.82 -24.35
C ALA A 99 20.22 -27.37 -25.64
N ARG A 100 20.20 -26.60 -26.74
CA ARG A 100 20.76 -27.01 -28.04
C ARG A 100 22.28 -27.17 -27.99
N GLU A 101 22.96 -26.39 -27.14
CA GLU A 101 24.41 -26.48 -26.95
C GLU A 101 24.84 -27.48 -25.87
N GLY A 102 23.89 -28.16 -25.20
CA GLY A 102 24.22 -29.07 -24.10
C GLY A 102 24.72 -28.37 -22.84
N LEU A 103 24.39 -27.08 -22.66
CA LEU A 103 24.86 -26.20 -21.59
C LEU A 103 23.77 -25.88 -20.55
N ARG A 104 22.84 -26.81 -20.31
CA ARG A 104 21.72 -26.57 -19.38
C ARG A 104 22.21 -26.38 -17.94
N PRO A 105 21.64 -25.42 -17.19
CA PRO A 105 21.80 -25.39 -15.74
C PRO A 105 21.02 -26.54 -15.09
N ASP A 106 21.36 -26.86 -13.84
CA ASP A 106 20.59 -27.78 -13.00
C ASP A 106 19.33 -27.11 -12.43
N ILE A 107 19.38 -25.79 -12.28
CA ILE A 107 18.32 -24.95 -11.71
C ILE A 107 18.19 -23.70 -12.58
N HIS A 108 16.98 -23.41 -13.06
CA HIS A 108 16.76 -22.16 -13.77
C HIS A 108 16.42 -21.02 -12.79
N THR A 109 17.05 -19.86 -12.96
CA THR A 109 16.86 -18.71 -12.07
C THR A 109 16.18 -17.54 -12.75
N ASP A 110 15.24 -16.92 -12.03
CA ASP A 110 14.50 -15.71 -12.44
C ASP A 110 14.32 -14.80 -11.21
N ASN A 111 14.84 -13.58 -11.26
CA ASN A 111 14.59 -12.55 -10.26
C ASN A 111 13.14 -12.06 -10.41
N LEU A 112 12.22 -12.74 -9.74
CA LEU A 112 10.78 -12.65 -9.97
C LEU A 112 10.21 -11.48 -9.18
N PHE A 113 10.34 -10.29 -9.77
CA PHE A 113 9.79 -9.07 -9.20
C PHE A 113 8.25 -9.01 -9.32
N ALA A 114 7.59 -8.54 -8.26
CA ALA A 114 6.18 -8.15 -8.28
C ALA A 114 5.93 -6.69 -7.85
N GLU A 115 6.98 -5.91 -7.62
CA GLU A 115 6.93 -4.50 -7.18
C GLU A 115 6.03 -3.63 -8.07
N ARG A 116 6.03 -3.88 -9.38
CA ARG A 116 5.22 -3.13 -10.36
C ARG A 116 3.71 -3.31 -10.18
N ALA A 117 3.26 -4.38 -9.52
CA ALA A 117 1.86 -4.60 -9.16
C ALA A 117 1.44 -3.85 -7.87
N THR A 118 2.39 -3.17 -7.22
CA THR A 118 2.28 -2.55 -5.88
C THR A 118 2.19 -3.57 -4.75
N GLU A 119 1.29 -4.54 -4.86
CA GLU A 119 1.05 -5.62 -3.90
C GLU A 119 1.33 -6.98 -4.56
N PRO A 120 1.95 -7.95 -3.87
CA PRO A 120 2.37 -9.22 -4.47
C PRO A 120 1.20 -10.12 -4.91
N GLU A 121 0.04 -10.03 -4.26
CA GLU A 121 -1.19 -10.79 -4.58
C GLU A 121 -1.97 -10.21 -5.78
N ARG A 122 -1.73 -8.95 -6.14
CA ARG A 122 -2.50 -8.25 -7.19
C ARG A 122 -2.23 -8.81 -8.58
N TRP A 123 -3.25 -8.72 -9.43
CA TRP A 123 -3.10 -9.00 -10.85
C TRP A 123 -2.19 -7.97 -11.51
N ASP A 124 -1.21 -8.46 -12.26
CA ASP A 124 -0.26 -7.64 -12.97
C ASP A 124 -0.89 -7.02 -14.23
N HIS A 125 -1.27 -5.75 -14.09
CA HIS A 125 -1.77 -4.89 -15.15
C HIS A 125 -0.72 -4.47 -16.18
N LYS A 126 0.57 -4.74 -15.98
CA LYS A 126 1.60 -4.47 -17.01
C LYS A 126 1.83 -5.65 -17.95
N ALA A 127 1.51 -6.87 -17.54
CA ALA A 127 1.63 -8.02 -18.41
C ALA A 127 0.74 -7.89 -19.66
N LEU A 128 -0.50 -7.42 -19.50
CA LEU A 128 -1.49 -7.32 -20.59
C LEU A 128 -2.38 -6.06 -20.52
N GLY A 129 -2.01 -5.05 -19.72
CA GLY A 129 -2.84 -3.85 -19.52
C GLY A 129 -3.91 -3.99 -18.42
N SER A 130 -4.47 -2.85 -17.99
CA SER A 130 -5.47 -2.79 -16.91
C SER A 130 -6.83 -3.41 -17.28
N LEU A 131 -7.17 -3.44 -18.58
CA LEU A 131 -8.41 -4.03 -19.09
C LEU A 131 -8.38 -5.56 -19.11
N LEU A 132 -7.23 -6.16 -19.44
CA LEU A 132 -7.08 -7.62 -19.58
C LEU A 132 -6.60 -8.31 -18.30
N ALA A 133 -5.97 -7.58 -17.37
CA ALA A 133 -5.51 -8.15 -16.10
C ALA A 133 -6.59 -8.92 -15.31
N PRO A 134 -7.86 -8.44 -15.22
CA PRO A 134 -8.94 -9.20 -14.59
C PRO A 134 -9.35 -10.49 -15.29
N ARG A 135 -9.10 -10.59 -16.60
CA ARG A 135 -9.44 -11.77 -17.40
C ARG A 135 -8.36 -12.83 -17.31
N VAL A 136 -7.10 -12.43 -17.40
CA VAL A 136 -5.97 -13.37 -17.43
C VAL A 136 -5.46 -13.70 -16.03
N ARG A 137 -5.69 -12.80 -15.06
CA ARG A 137 -5.45 -13.01 -13.62
C ARG A 137 -4.00 -13.45 -13.31
N PHE A 138 -3.01 -12.87 -13.99
CA PHE A 138 -1.60 -13.10 -13.68
C PHE A 138 -1.23 -12.42 -12.36
N ASN A 139 -1.27 -13.17 -11.26
CA ASN A 139 -0.66 -12.80 -9.98
C ASN A 139 0.69 -13.53 -9.80
N LEU A 140 1.38 -13.28 -8.67
CA LEU A 140 2.67 -13.89 -8.38
C LEU A 140 2.65 -15.43 -8.43
N LEU A 141 1.62 -16.10 -7.88
CA LEU A 141 1.53 -17.56 -7.90
C LEU A 141 1.46 -18.11 -9.33
N LYS A 142 0.64 -17.48 -10.19
CA LYS A 142 0.50 -17.90 -11.59
C LYS A 142 1.78 -17.66 -12.38
N LYS A 143 2.49 -16.56 -12.11
CA LYS A 143 3.79 -16.26 -12.72
C LYS A 143 4.84 -17.31 -12.36
N ALA A 144 5.00 -17.59 -11.06
CA ALA A 144 5.95 -18.60 -10.56
C ALA A 144 5.67 -19.99 -11.18
N ARG A 145 4.41 -20.43 -11.16
CA ARG A 145 4.00 -21.72 -11.76
C ARG A 145 4.22 -21.76 -13.26
N LEU A 146 4.02 -20.65 -13.98
CA LEU A 146 4.31 -20.62 -15.41
C LEU A 146 5.81 -20.74 -15.67
N LEU A 147 6.65 -19.97 -14.98
CA LEU A 147 8.09 -20.03 -15.15
C LEU A 147 8.65 -21.42 -14.83
N GLN A 148 8.18 -22.06 -13.75
CA GLN A 148 8.56 -23.44 -13.42
C GLN A 148 8.15 -24.45 -14.50
N ARG A 149 6.96 -24.31 -15.09
CA ARG A 149 6.51 -25.17 -16.21
C ARG A 149 7.36 -24.96 -17.46
N LEU A 150 7.76 -23.73 -17.75
CA LEU A 150 8.64 -23.43 -18.88
C LEU A 150 10.03 -24.05 -18.67
N GLY A 151 10.58 -23.94 -17.45
CA GLY A 151 11.81 -24.64 -17.08
C GLY A 151 11.69 -26.14 -17.24
N ALA A 152 10.61 -26.76 -16.75
CA ALA A 152 10.36 -28.19 -16.91
C ALA A 152 10.28 -28.62 -18.38
N HIS A 153 9.63 -27.83 -19.24
CA HIS A 153 9.58 -28.09 -20.67
C HIS A 153 10.96 -28.02 -21.34
N ALA A 154 11.85 -27.14 -20.86
CA ALA A 154 13.23 -27.05 -21.29
C ALA A 154 14.17 -28.09 -20.64
N GLY A 155 13.64 -29.00 -19.81
CA GLY A 155 14.42 -30.03 -19.11
C GLY A 155 15.13 -29.55 -17.84
N VAL A 156 14.75 -28.39 -17.29
CA VAL A 156 15.28 -27.82 -16.04
C VAL A 156 14.10 -27.51 -15.08
N PRO A 157 13.50 -28.52 -14.42
CA PRO A 157 12.24 -28.35 -13.69
C PRO A 157 12.36 -27.59 -12.36
N ARG A 158 13.57 -27.41 -11.84
CA ARG A 158 13.81 -26.67 -10.58
C ARG A 158 13.95 -25.18 -10.87
N MET A 159 13.06 -24.38 -10.28
CA MET A 159 13.08 -22.93 -10.36
C MET A 159 13.59 -22.32 -9.05
N MET A 160 14.43 -21.29 -9.14
CA MET A 160 14.71 -20.39 -8.00
C MET A 160 14.45 -18.94 -8.38
N SER A 161 14.13 -18.14 -7.37
CA SER A 161 14.12 -16.69 -7.46
C SER A 161 15.17 -16.09 -6.54
N PRO A 162 16.38 -15.79 -7.03
CA PRO A 162 17.50 -15.35 -6.20
C PRO A 162 17.25 -14.03 -5.48
N ALA A 163 16.52 -13.11 -6.13
CA ALA A 163 16.25 -11.80 -5.56
C ALA A 163 14.90 -11.23 -6.03
N ALA A 164 14.22 -10.59 -5.07
CA ALA A 164 13.14 -9.66 -5.28
C ALA A 164 13.18 -8.60 -4.16
N PHE A 165 12.67 -7.41 -4.44
CA PHE A 165 12.55 -6.35 -3.43
C PHE A 165 11.58 -5.26 -3.87
N TRP A 166 11.13 -4.48 -2.89
CA TRP A 166 10.45 -3.21 -3.09
C TRP A 166 11.37 -2.09 -2.60
N THR A 167 11.56 -1.10 -3.46
CA THR A 167 12.36 0.09 -3.17
C THR A 167 11.53 1.09 -2.37
N LEU A 168 12.12 1.66 -1.31
CA LEU A 168 11.44 2.65 -0.47
C LEU A 168 10.97 3.88 -1.28
N PRO A 169 11.78 4.47 -2.20
CA PRO A 169 11.34 5.60 -3.00
C PRO A 169 10.12 5.31 -3.88
N ARG A 170 9.89 4.04 -4.25
CA ARG A 170 8.70 3.67 -5.03
C ARG A 170 7.46 3.57 -4.13
N ILE A 171 7.60 3.05 -2.92
CA ILE A 171 6.51 3.00 -1.94
C ILE A 171 6.10 4.42 -1.52
N GLU A 172 7.07 5.30 -1.27
CA GLU A 172 6.91 6.67 -0.78
C GLU A 172 6.15 7.59 -1.73
N ARG A 173 6.10 7.25 -3.03
CA ARG A 173 5.22 7.92 -4.00
C ARG A 173 3.75 7.92 -3.56
N MET A 174 3.35 6.96 -2.72
CA MET A 174 1.98 6.81 -2.27
C MET A 174 1.82 6.72 -0.75
N LEU A 175 2.72 6.00 -0.07
CA LEU A 175 2.57 5.61 1.32
C LEU A 175 3.82 6.07 2.11
N PRO A 176 3.66 6.94 3.12
CA PRO A 176 4.79 7.47 3.88
C PRO A 176 5.43 6.43 4.82
N ASP A 177 4.69 5.41 5.26
CA ASP A 177 5.18 4.36 6.17
C ASP A 177 6.00 3.29 5.41
N SER A 178 6.98 3.72 4.62
CA SER A 178 7.57 2.93 3.54
C SER A 178 8.25 1.64 4.03
N GLU A 179 8.98 1.70 5.13
CA GLU A 179 9.66 0.54 5.73
C GLU A 179 8.68 -0.51 6.25
N GLN A 180 7.58 -0.08 6.87
CA GLN A 180 6.53 -0.97 7.33
C GLN A 180 5.82 -1.64 6.15
N LYS A 181 5.54 -0.87 5.08
CA LYS A 181 4.97 -1.44 3.85
C LYS A 181 5.93 -2.39 3.15
N GLN A 182 7.23 -2.11 3.16
CA GLN A 182 8.24 -3.02 2.61
C GLN A 182 8.20 -4.37 3.34
N ALA A 183 8.12 -4.35 4.67
CA ALA A 183 7.97 -5.56 5.48
C ALA A 183 6.66 -6.31 5.23
N ASP A 184 5.53 -5.59 5.07
CA ASP A 184 4.26 -6.20 4.65
C ASP A 184 4.38 -6.90 3.30
N TYR A 185 5.02 -6.26 2.32
CA TYR A 185 5.16 -6.84 0.97
C TYR A 185 6.14 -8.00 0.94
N LEU A 186 7.24 -7.93 1.67
CA LEU A 186 8.21 -9.03 1.80
C LEU A 186 7.53 -10.27 2.35
N SER A 187 6.89 -10.13 3.51
CA SER A 187 6.29 -11.27 4.21
C SER A 187 5.19 -11.94 3.37
N ARG A 188 4.32 -11.16 2.72
CA ARG A 188 3.33 -11.70 1.77
C ARG A 188 3.98 -12.31 0.52
N TYR A 189 5.01 -11.68 -0.05
CA TYR A 189 5.72 -12.21 -1.21
C TYR A 189 6.29 -13.61 -0.92
N MET A 190 6.98 -13.77 0.22
CA MET A 190 7.57 -15.04 0.62
C MET A 190 6.52 -16.13 0.83
N VAL A 191 5.40 -15.81 1.49
CA VAL A 191 4.27 -16.74 1.69
C VAL A 191 3.66 -17.15 0.35
N LEU A 192 3.51 -16.23 -0.60
CA LEU A 192 2.98 -16.52 -1.92
C LEU A 192 3.94 -17.36 -2.77
N CYS A 193 5.26 -17.14 -2.65
CA CYS A 193 6.28 -17.99 -3.25
C CYS A 193 6.20 -19.42 -2.69
N ALA A 194 6.10 -19.59 -1.37
CA ALA A 194 5.91 -20.90 -0.73
C ALA A 194 4.58 -21.57 -1.17
N ALA A 195 3.47 -20.83 -1.13
CA ALA A 195 2.14 -21.30 -1.54
C ALA A 195 2.05 -21.66 -3.03
N SER A 196 2.95 -21.13 -3.87
CA SER A 196 3.00 -21.48 -5.28
C SER A 196 3.37 -22.96 -5.50
N GLY A 197 4.20 -23.52 -4.62
CA GLY A 197 4.86 -24.81 -4.77
C GLY A 197 5.87 -24.88 -5.94
N ALA A 198 6.11 -23.76 -6.62
CA ALA A 198 6.89 -23.70 -7.85
C ALA A 198 8.32 -23.19 -7.63
N VAL A 199 8.55 -22.39 -6.59
CA VAL A 199 9.84 -21.75 -6.31
C VAL A 199 10.56 -22.54 -5.22
N ALA A 200 11.67 -23.19 -5.56
CA ALA A 200 12.46 -24.00 -4.64
C ALA A 200 13.23 -23.15 -3.61
N ARG A 201 13.59 -21.92 -3.98
CA ARG A 201 14.24 -20.93 -3.12
C ARG A 201 13.85 -19.53 -3.59
N ALA A 202 13.41 -18.68 -2.67
CA ALA A 202 13.12 -17.27 -2.90
C ALA A 202 14.04 -16.42 -2.01
N GLY A 203 14.77 -15.48 -2.61
CA GLY A 203 15.61 -14.53 -1.91
C GLY A 203 15.04 -13.12 -1.94
N TRP A 204 15.42 -12.34 -0.94
CA TRP A 204 15.15 -10.90 -0.84
C TRP A 204 16.49 -10.19 -0.70
N GLY A 205 16.73 -9.12 -1.45
CA GLY A 205 18.04 -8.51 -1.40
C GLY A 205 18.17 -7.21 -2.15
N PRO A 206 19.29 -6.49 -2.00
CA PRO A 206 20.43 -6.80 -1.14
C PRO A 206 20.12 -6.83 0.37
N LEU A 207 20.96 -7.46 1.19
CA LEU A 207 20.77 -7.49 2.64
C LEU A 207 20.96 -6.09 3.25
N VAL A 208 22.05 -5.42 2.89
CA VAL A 208 22.43 -4.09 3.38
C VAL A 208 22.32 -3.09 2.24
N CYS A 209 21.39 -2.15 2.34
CA CYS A 209 21.23 -1.04 1.41
C CYS A 209 20.17 -0.07 1.92
N HIS A 210 20.47 1.22 1.84
CA HIS A 210 19.54 2.29 2.16
C HIS A 210 18.19 2.17 1.44
N ARG A 211 18.20 1.90 0.14
CA ARG A 211 17.01 2.04 -0.72
C ARG A 211 16.09 0.82 -0.73
N GLU A 212 16.63 -0.39 -0.58
CA GLU A 212 15.85 -1.63 -0.69
C GLU A 212 16.26 -2.74 0.30
N GLY A 213 17.32 -2.52 1.08
CA GLY A 213 17.87 -3.54 1.98
C GLY A 213 17.01 -3.82 3.20
N LEU A 214 17.36 -4.90 3.91
CA LEU A 214 16.79 -5.21 5.23
C LEU A 214 17.51 -4.47 6.36
N ILE A 215 18.74 -4.05 6.09
CA ILE A 215 19.56 -3.21 6.95
C ILE A 215 19.83 -1.92 6.17
N ASP A 216 19.48 -0.80 6.78
CA ASP A 216 19.81 0.54 6.32
C ASP A 216 21.30 0.81 6.56
N ASP A 217 22.01 1.35 5.57
CA ASP A 217 23.41 1.76 5.68
C ASP A 217 23.61 3.28 5.54
N GLY A 218 22.56 4.07 5.74
CA GLY A 218 22.60 5.54 5.64
C GLY A 218 22.32 6.06 4.24
N ASP A 219 22.00 7.36 4.12
CA ASP A 219 21.60 7.96 2.83
C ASP A 219 22.83 8.27 1.95
N HIS A 220 23.03 7.42 0.95
CA HIS A 220 24.13 7.53 -0.02
C HIS A 220 23.61 7.57 -1.44
N ALA A 221 24.38 8.20 -2.34
CA ALA A 221 24.06 8.22 -3.76
C ALA A 221 23.93 6.79 -4.31
N TYR A 222 22.83 6.51 -5.01
CA TYR A 222 22.61 5.20 -5.62
C TYR A 222 23.67 4.96 -6.72
N PRO A 223 24.30 3.77 -6.78
CA PRO A 223 25.36 3.49 -7.74
C PRO A 223 24.90 3.60 -9.19
N ARG A 224 25.85 3.83 -10.10
CA ARG A 224 25.58 3.92 -11.55
C ARG A 224 25.05 2.60 -12.12
N LEU A 225 25.55 1.47 -11.62
CA LEU A 225 25.07 0.13 -11.98
C LEU A 225 24.07 -0.35 -10.94
N GLU A 226 23.05 -1.09 -11.39
CA GLU A 226 21.99 -1.57 -10.51
C GLU A 226 22.51 -2.63 -9.54
N ARG A 227 22.18 -2.49 -8.25
CA ARG A 227 22.64 -3.38 -7.17
C ARG A 227 22.15 -4.83 -7.32
N ILE A 228 21.03 -5.04 -8.01
CA ILE A 228 20.53 -6.38 -8.37
C ILE A 228 21.51 -7.14 -9.29
N THR A 229 22.28 -6.43 -10.09
CA THR A 229 23.30 -7.02 -10.97
C THR A 229 24.67 -6.93 -10.31
N HIS A 230 25.07 -5.73 -9.87
CA HIS A 230 26.40 -5.44 -9.34
C HIS A 230 26.30 -4.87 -7.91
N TYR A 231 26.30 -5.75 -6.93
CA TYR A 231 26.45 -5.36 -5.53
C TYR A 231 27.93 -5.22 -5.17
N ALA A 232 28.55 -4.08 -5.52
CA ALA A 232 30.00 -3.88 -5.42
C ALA A 232 30.49 -3.70 -3.98
N SER A 233 29.77 -2.92 -3.18
CA SER A 233 30.13 -2.64 -1.78
C SER A 233 28.93 -2.18 -0.96
N VAL A 234 29.09 -2.28 0.36
CA VAL A 234 28.29 -1.52 1.33
C VAL A 234 28.81 -0.09 1.35
N THR A 235 27.91 0.89 1.38
CA THR A 235 28.24 2.32 1.28
C THR A 235 28.37 3.00 2.64
N GLY A 236 27.62 2.54 3.64
CA GLY A 236 27.73 3.04 5.02
C GLY A 236 28.82 2.39 5.85
N THR A 237 28.98 2.92 7.06
CA THR A 237 29.82 2.34 8.11
C THR A 237 28.96 1.55 9.11
N ALA A 238 29.58 0.72 9.94
CA ALA A 238 28.84 -0.13 10.88
C ALA A 238 27.99 0.67 11.89
N CYS A 239 28.38 1.91 12.24
CA CYS A 239 27.58 2.76 13.13
C CYS A 239 26.32 3.34 12.45
N ASP A 240 26.24 3.32 11.12
CA ASP A 240 25.07 3.74 10.36
C ASP A 240 24.03 2.63 10.24
N PHE A 241 24.40 1.39 10.61
CA PHE A 241 23.57 0.22 10.35
C PHE A 241 22.34 0.19 11.25
N ARG A 242 21.16 0.25 10.63
CA ARG A 242 19.89 0.12 11.32
C ARG A 242 19.06 -1.01 10.72
N VAL A 243 18.68 -1.96 11.57
CA VAL A 243 17.79 -3.05 11.21
C VAL A 243 16.39 -2.50 10.90
N ARG A 244 15.84 -2.85 9.75
CA ARG A 244 14.48 -2.45 9.33
C ARG A 244 13.46 -3.50 9.76
N PRO A 245 12.16 -3.16 9.88
CA PRO A 245 11.11 -4.13 10.18
C PRO A 245 11.09 -5.35 9.24
N ALA A 246 11.46 -5.16 7.97
CA ALA A 246 11.51 -6.23 6.96
C ALA A 246 12.50 -7.35 7.33
N PHE A 247 13.55 -7.06 8.10
CA PHE A 247 14.48 -8.07 8.61
C PHE A 247 13.78 -9.04 9.56
N HIS A 248 13.05 -8.52 10.54
CA HIS A 248 12.30 -9.33 11.50
C HIS A 248 11.18 -10.11 10.82
N ALA A 249 10.47 -9.50 9.87
CA ALA A 249 9.47 -10.18 9.07
C ALA A 249 10.04 -11.38 8.28
N LEU A 250 11.23 -11.24 7.68
CA LEU A 250 11.89 -12.34 6.99
C LEU A 250 12.35 -13.43 7.97
N ALA A 251 12.88 -13.04 9.13
CA ALA A 251 13.29 -13.98 10.17
C ALA A 251 12.10 -14.82 10.68
N ALA A 252 10.94 -14.16 10.91
CA ALA A 252 9.71 -14.85 11.30
C ALA A 252 9.23 -15.83 10.23
N PHE A 253 9.21 -15.42 8.96
CA PHE A 253 8.90 -16.32 7.85
C PHE A 253 9.82 -17.54 7.84
N ASN A 254 11.14 -17.34 7.92
CA ASN A 254 12.14 -18.41 7.88
C ASN A 254 12.02 -19.41 9.05
N ARG A 255 11.56 -18.94 10.21
CA ARG A 255 11.31 -19.79 11.39
C ARG A 255 10.03 -20.62 11.25
N LEU A 256 8.99 -20.06 10.63
CA LEU A 256 7.63 -20.60 10.71
C LEU A 256 7.19 -21.41 9.48
N ILE A 257 7.65 -21.06 8.28
CA ILE A 257 7.08 -21.56 7.02
C ILE A 257 7.95 -22.59 6.28
N PRO A 258 9.27 -22.39 6.07
CA PRO A 258 10.11 -23.40 5.44
C PRO A 258 10.02 -24.76 6.13
N GLY A 259 9.93 -25.83 5.35
CA GLY A 259 9.72 -27.19 5.84
C GLY A 259 8.25 -27.57 6.05
N ALA A 260 7.31 -26.61 6.07
CA ALA A 260 5.90 -26.91 6.18
C ALA A 260 5.27 -27.32 4.84
N ARG A 261 4.26 -28.21 4.89
CA ARG A 261 3.47 -28.61 3.72
C ARG A 261 2.31 -27.66 3.50
N TYR A 262 2.24 -27.02 2.34
CA TYR A 262 1.13 -26.16 1.99
C TYR A 262 -0.17 -26.95 1.79
N LEU A 263 -1.24 -26.57 2.48
CA LEU A 263 -2.55 -27.24 2.45
C LEU A 263 -3.56 -26.54 1.54
N GLY A 264 -3.41 -25.24 1.32
CA GLY A 264 -4.32 -24.48 0.45
C GLY A 264 -4.56 -23.04 0.90
N ARG A 265 -5.40 -22.37 0.13
CA ARG A 265 -5.80 -20.97 0.34
C ARG A 265 -7.30 -20.86 0.51
N HIS A 266 -7.73 -19.90 1.32
CA HIS A 266 -9.10 -19.42 1.39
C HIS A 266 -9.18 -17.90 1.14
N GLY A 267 -10.19 -17.46 0.39
CA GLY A 267 -10.54 -16.05 0.16
C GLY A 267 -9.85 -15.35 -1.03
N HIS A 268 -10.31 -14.13 -1.34
CA HIS A 268 -9.81 -13.28 -2.44
C HIS A 268 -9.17 -11.98 -1.92
N GLU A 269 -9.93 -11.13 -1.21
CA GLU A 269 -9.42 -9.89 -0.59
C GLU A 269 -8.88 -10.09 0.84
N LEU A 270 -9.39 -11.14 1.50
CA LEU A 270 -8.83 -11.76 2.69
C LEU A 270 -8.08 -13.00 2.21
N GLU A 271 -6.80 -13.08 2.52
CA GLU A 271 -5.90 -14.17 2.18
C GLU A 271 -5.69 -14.99 3.45
N VAL A 272 -6.05 -16.27 3.41
CA VAL A 272 -5.71 -17.24 4.46
C VAL A 272 -4.98 -18.39 3.81
N HIS A 273 -3.71 -18.55 4.13
CA HIS A 273 -2.85 -19.62 3.62
C HIS A 273 -2.54 -20.62 4.73
N ARG A 274 -2.79 -21.90 4.46
CA ARG A 274 -2.68 -22.98 5.44
C ARG A 274 -1.42 -23.80 5.20
N PHE A 275 -0.65 -24.04 6.25
CA PHE A 275 0.60 -24.79 6.23
C PHE A 275 0.59 -25.82 7.37
N LEU A 276 0.99 -27.05 7.07
CA LEU A 276 1.10 -28.12 8.05
C LEU A 276 2.56 -28.37 8.40
N ARG A 277 2.88 -28.32 9.69
CA ARG A 277 4.12 -28.83 10.26
C ARG A 277 3.86 -30.17 10.95
N ASP A 278 4.91 -30.77 11.51
CA ASP A 278 4.83 -32.10 12.11
C ASP A 278 3.84 -32.13 13.31
N ASP A 279 3.82 -31.05 14.10
CA ASP A 279 3.08 -30.90 15.35
C ASP A 279 1.94 -29.86 15.32
N SER A 280 1.88 -29.02 14.28
CA SER A 280 1.03 -27.84 14.25
C SER A 280 0.49 -27.52 12.85
N GLU A 281 -0.69 -26.90 12.80
CA GLU A 281 -1.22 -26.25 11.61
C GLU A 281 -1.13 -24.73 11.76
N ILE A 282 -0.45 -24.09 10.80
CA ILE A 282 -0.22 -22.65 10.77
C ILE A 282 -1.11 -22.02 9.69
N HIS A 283 -1.92 -21.05 10.07
CA HIS A 283 -2.59 -20.16 9.13
C HIS A 283 -1.85 -18.82 9.07
N VAL A 284 -1.56 -18.37 7.84
CA VAL A 284 -1.03 -17.03 7.57
C VAL A 284 -2.14 -16.18 6.99
N ILE A 285 -2.49 -15.08 7.68
CA ILE A 285 -3.73 -14.34 7.43
C ILE A 285 -3.42 -12.86 7.17
N TRP A 286 -3.92 -12.31 6.07
CA TRP A 286 -3.86 -10.87 5.81
C TRP A 286 -4.97 -10.42 4.85
N THR A 287 -5.11 -9.11 4.67
CA THR A 287 -5.96 -8.52 3.63
C THR A 287 -5.15 -7.67 2.68
N ALA A 288 -5.68 -7.38 1.49
CA ALA A 288 -5.09 -6.39 0.60
C ALA A 288 -4.98 -5.00 1.29
N ASN A 289 -4.17 -4.11 0.73
CA ASN A 289 -3.83 -2.84 1.36
C ASN A 289 -5.05 -2.03 1.80
N ALA A 290 -4.96 -1.51 3.02
CA ALA A 290 -5.97 -0.77 3.76
C ALA A 290 -7.31 -1.48 3.96
N LEU A 291 -7.51 -2.71 3.48
CA LEU A 291 -8.70 -3.48 3.84
C LEU A 291 -8.53 -4.04 5.26
N ALA A 292 -9.63 -4.56 5.79
CA ALA A 292 -9.62 -5.26 7.06
C ALA A 292 -10.76 -6.29 7.11
N ALA A 293 -10.57 -7.37 7.86
CA ALA A 293 -11.59 -8.39 8.12
C ALA A 293 -11.77 -8.55 9.63
N ALA A 294 -13.00 -8.68 10.12
CA ALA A 294 -13.25 -8.93 11.54
C ALA A 294 -12.86 -10.38 11.87
N ALA A 295 -12.06 -10.59 12.92
CA ALA A 295 -11.57 -11.93 13.24
C ALA A 295 -12.72 -12.91 13.57
N CYS A 296 -13.78 -12.40 14.22
CA CYS A 296 -14.99 -13.16 14.53
C CYS A 296 -15.85 -13.52 13.31
N ASP A 297 -15.58 -12.97 12.12
CA ASP A 297 -16.18 -13.42 10.85
C ASP A 297 -15.39 -14.56 10.20
N VAL A 298 -14.17 -14.82 10.66
CA VAL A 298 -13.23 -15.78 10.07
C VAL A 298 -13.14 -17.05 10.90
N TYR A 299 -13.00 -16.92 12.22
CA TYR A 299 -12.87 -18.03 13.16
C TYR A 299 -13.93 -17.97 14.26
N SER A 300 -14.28 -19.13 14.79
CA SER A 300 -15.13 -19.22 15.97
C SER A 300 -14.36 -18.72 17.21
N PRO A 301 -15.04 -18.17 18.24
CA PRO A 301 -14.39 -17.79 19.49
C PRO A 301 -13.62 -18.95 20.15
N ALA A 302 -14.14 -20.18 20.03
CA ALA A 302 -13.52 -21.38 20.57
C ALA A 302 -12.18 -21.71 19.87
N ASP A 303 -12.11 -21.53 18.55
CA ASP A 303 -10.86 -21.72 17.80
C ASP A 303 -9.86 -20.60 18.08
N MET A 304 -10.34 -19.37 18.24
CA MET A 304 -9.47 -18.20 18.48
C MET A 304 -8.69 -18.29 19.79
N ILE A 305 -9.31 -18.80 20.86
CA ILE A 305 -8.67 -18.95 22.18
C ILE A 305 -7.60 -20.05 22.18
N LYS A 306 -7.73 -21.05 21.31
CA LYS A 306 -6.83 -22.20 21.24
C LYS A 306 -5.60 -21.98 20.33
N ALA A 307 -5.54 -20.85 19.63
CA ALA A 307 -4.43 -20.54 18.74
C ALA A 307 -3.35 -19.75 19.47
N GLU A 308 -2.09 -20.04 19.16
CA GLU A 308 -1.01 -19.09 19.37
C GLU A 308 -1.02 -18.06 18.24
N TRP A 309 -0.94 -16.78 18.59
CA TRP A 309 -1.00 -15.67 17.63
C TRP A 309 0.33 -14.92 17.62
N LEU A 310 0.95 -14.81 16.44
CA LEU A 310 2.17 -14.02 16.24
C LEU A 310 1.90 -12.89 15.23
N ASP A 311 2.48 -11.73 15.47
CA ASP A 311 2.51 -10.66 14.47
C ASP A 311 3.41 -11.01 13.27
N ARG A 312 3.43 -10.12 12.26
CA ARG A 312 4.26 -10.24 11.05
C ARG A 312 5.74 -10.48 11.37
N ASP A 313 6.23 -9.88 12.45
CA ASP A 313 7.64 -9.83 12.82
C ASP A 313 8.01 -10.99 13.75
N GLY A 314 7.04 -11.86 14.09
CA GLY A 314 7.22 -13.09 14.85
C GLY A 314 7.09 -12.91 16.36
N ASN A 315 6.56 -11.78 16.83
CA ASN A 315 6.29 -11.51 18.23
C ASN A 315 4.93 -12.06 18.64
N THR A 316 4.84 -12.63 19.84
CA THR A 316 3.58 -13.13 20.40
C THR A 316 2.62 -11.99 20.71
N LEU A 317 1.38 -12.13 20.25
CA LEU A 317 0.28 -11.23 20.64
C LEU A 317 -0.22 -11.63 22.03
N SER A 318 -0.39 -10.64 22.91
CA SER A 318 -0.88 -10.85 24.28
C SER A 318 -2.34 -11.29 24.34
N GLU A 319 -3.10 -11.07 23.27
CA GLU A 319 -4.49 -11.47 23.13
C GLU A 319 -4.82 -11.81 21.67
N PRO A 320 -5.86 -12.62 21.42
CA PRO A 320 -6.32 -12.88 20.07
C PRO A 320 -6.68 -11.58 19.33
N PRO A 321 -6.28 -11.44 18.04
CA PRO A 321 -6.59 -10.25 17.26
C PRO A 321 -8.09 -10.12 17.04
N THR A 322 -8.63 -8.91 17.15
CA THR A 322 -10.04 -8.64 16.81
C THR A 322 -10.23 -8.35 15.30
N LEU A 323 -9.13 -8.08 14.60
CA LEU A 323 -9.13 -7.63 13.20
C LEU A 323 -7.91 -8.18 12.46
N PHE A 324 -8.11 -8.67 11.24
CA PHE A 324 -7.06 -8.96 10.28
C PHE A 324 -6.90 -7.79 9.30
N SER A 325 -5.65 -7.52 8.90
CA SER A 325 -5.30 -6.33 8.13
C SER A 325 -4.24 -6.62 7.07
N GLU A 326 -3.72 -5.56 6.47
CA GLU A 326 -2.59 -5.61 5.55
C GLU A 326 -1.27 -6.10 6.19
N ALA A 327 -1.06 -5.92 7.49
CA ALA A 327 0.04 -6.60 8.18
C ALA A 327 -0.39 -8.05 8.46
N LEU A 328 0.36 -9.03 7.95
CA LEU A 328 0.00 -10.43 8.13
C LEU A 328 0.14 -10.87 9.59
N ILE A 329 -0.62 -11.88 9.96
CA ILE A 329 -0.59 -12.53 11.27
C ILE A 329 -0.41 -14.04 11.05
N TYR A 330 0.39 -14.66 11.91
CA TYR A 330 0.50 -16.12 12.00
C TYR A 330 -0.40 -16.60 13.14
N ALA A 331 -1.18 -17.64 12.87
CA ALA A 331 -2.00 -18.33 13.86
C ALA A 331 -1.64 -19.81 13.83
N SER A 332 -1.28 -20.39 14.98
CA SER A 332 -0.84 -21.77 15.09
C SER A 332 -1.76 -22.55 16.02
N TRP A 333 -2.22 -23.72 15.56
CA TRP A 333 -2.96 -24.67 16.37
C TRP A 333 -2.19 -25.99 16.46
N PRO A 334 -2.30 -26.72 17.58
CA PRO A 334 -1.84 -28.11 17.63
C PRO A 334 -2.48 -28.92 16.50
N LYS A 335 -1.74 -29.85 15.89
CA LYS A 335 -2.22 -30.66 14.76
C LYS A 335 -3.49 -31.47 15.04
N SER A 336 -3.79 -31.75 16.31
CA SER A 336 -5.04 -32.39 16.75
C SER A 336 -6.27 -31.48 16.63
N LEU A 337 -6.07 -30.18 16.44
CA LEU A 337 -7.10 -29.15 16.34
C LEU A 337 -7.02 -28.48 14.97
N THR A 338 -7.94 -28.84 14.08
CA THR A 338 -8.08 -28.15 12.79
C THR A 338 -9.14 -27.06 12.91
N PRO A 339 -8.77 -25.76 12.88
CA PRO A 339 -9.74 -24.68 12.98
C PRO A 339 -10.65 -24.67 11.75
N THR A 340 -11.93 -24.39 11.95
CA THR A 340 -12.89 -24.28 10.84
C THR A 340 -13.01 -22.82 10.38
N LEU A 341 -12.65 -22.57 9.12
CA LEU A 341 -12.86 -21.27 8.50
C LEU A 341 -14.34 -21.06 8.18
N SER A 342 -14.87 -19.92 8.61
CA SER A 342 -16.21 -19.48 8.26
C SER A 342 -16.37 -19.34 6.73
N PRO A 343 -17.42 -19.91 6.11
CA PRO A 343 -17.74 -19.67 4.70
C PRO A 343 -18.03 -18.19 4.37
N GLN A 344 -18.29 -17.38 5.39
CA GLN A 344 -18.57 -15.94 5.25
C GLN A 344 -17.32 -15.06 5.42
N ALA A 345 -16.14 -15.67 5.63
CA ALA A 345 -14.88 -14.95 5.83
C ALA A 345 -14.58 -14.02 4.64
N ARG A 346 -14.61 -12.71 4.89
CA ARG A 346 -14.35 -11.68 3.87
C ARG A 346 -13.87 -10.38 4.51
N ALA A 347 -13.27 -9.53 3.69
CA ALA A 347 -13.00 -8.15 4.09
C ALA A 347 -14.32 -7.39 4.36
N LEU A 348 -14.30 -6.50 5.35
CA LEU A 348 -15.43 -5.66 5.74
C LEU A 348 -15.77 -4.69 4.58
N PRO A 349 -16.99 -4.75 4.00
CA PRO A 349 -17.30 -4.02 2.78
C PRO A 349 -17.12 -2.51 2.91
N GLY A 350 -16.24 -1.95 2.07
CA GLY A 350 -15.99 -0.51 1.98
C GLY A 350 -15.25 0.11 3.17
N LEU A 351 -14.84 -0.69 4.15
CA LEU A 351 -13.95 -0.25 5.21
C LEU A 351 -12.53 -0.05 4.67
N ARG A 352 -11.88 1.03 5.11
CA ARG A 352 -10.45 1.29 4.90
C ARG A 352 -9.81 1.66 6.22
N ILE A 353 -8.56 1.24 6.43
CA ILE A 353 -7.77 1.52 7.64
C ILE A 353 -6.38 2.06 7.30
N HIS A 354 -5.73 2.70 8.28
CA HIS A 354 -4.31 3.05 8.24
C HIS A 354 -3.57 2.19 9.28
N ARG A 355 -3.06 1.03 8.87
CA ARG A 355 -2.52 0.05 9.83
C ARG A 355 -1.31 0.56 10.63
N HIS A 356 -0.48 1.41 10.02
CA HIS A 356 0.82 1.83 10.54
C HIS A 356 0.81 3.20 11.21
N GLU A 357 -0.32 3.63 11.78
CA GLU A 357 -0.47 4.95 12.42
C GLU A 357 -0.05 5.02 13.91
N GLY A 358 0.70 4.02 14.39
CA GLY A 358 1.16 3.93 15.78
C GLY A 358 0.09 3.49 16.81
N LYS A 359 -1.14 3.25 16.37
CA LYS A 359 -2.25 2.69 17.18
C LYS A 359 -2.80 1.40 16.56
N LEU A 360 -3.54 0.66 17.35
CA LEU A 360 -4.19 -0.60 16.97
C LEU A 360 -5.68 -0.39 16.71
N HIS A 361 -6.19 -1.18 15.77
CA HIS A 361 -7.60 -1.18 15.39
C HIS A 361 -8.32 -2.31 16.13
N PHE A 362 -9.28 -1.97 16.97
CA PHE A 362 -10.08 -2.94 17.71
C PHE A 362 -11.49 -3.01 17.15
N TYR A 363 -11.85 -4.15 16.57
CA TYR A 363 -13.20 -4.39 16.08
C TYR A 363 -14.12 -4.77 17.23
N TYR A 364 -15.32 -4.20 17.21
CA TYR A 364 -16.36 -4.43 18.21
C TYR A 364 -17.63 -4.98 17.56
N ARG A 365 -18.25 -5.98 18.19
CA ARG A 365 -19.55 -6.52 17.78
C ARG A 365 -20.37 -6.96 18.99
N SER A 366 -21.62 -6.52 19.03
CA SER A 366 -22.68 -6.96 19.94
C SER A 366 -23.93 -7.37 19.15
N PRO A 367 -25.03 -7.80 19.80
CA PRO A 367 -26.29 -8.10 19.11
C PRO A 367 -26.83 -6.90 18.31
N ASP A 368 -26.77 -5.69 18.88
CA ASP A 368 -27.38 -4.49 18.29
C ASP A 368 -26.41 -3.64 17.47
N TRP A 369 -25.11 -3.74 17.75
CA TRP A 369 -24.11 -2.81 17.24
C TRP A 369 -22.88 -3.52 16.71
N HIS A 370 -22.20 -2.89 15.76
CA HIS A 370 -20.83 -3.21 15.44
C HIS A 370 -20.05 -1.93 15.11
N GLY A 371 -18.72 -2.00 15.20
CA GLY A 371 -17.90 -0.83 15.08
C GLY A 371 -16.41 -1.12 15.16
N MET A 372 -15.64 -0.05 15.20
CA MET A 372 -14.20 -0.13 15.41
C MET A 372 -13.71 1.10 16.16
N VAL A 373 -12.73 0.91 17.04
CA VAL A 373 -12.02 1.99 17.73
C VAL A 373 -10.52 1.92 17.44
N LEU A 374 -9.87 3.08 17.42
CA LEU A 374 -8.42 3.21 17.31
C LEU A 374 -7.83 3.53 18.69
N ALA A 375 -7.01 2.63 19.22
CA ALA A 375 -6.48 2.72 20.58
C ALA A 375 -5.05 2.19 20.66
N SER A 376 -4.27 2.60 21.66
CA SER A 376 -2.89 2.17 21.84
C SER A 376 -2.79 0.75 22.41
N ASN A 377 -3.81 0.32 23.17
CA ASN A 377 -3.91 -1.02 23.77
C ASN A 377 -5.38 -1.37 24.09
N ARG A 378 -5.62 -2.58 24.60
CA ARG A 378 -6.94 -3.07 25.01
C ARG A 378 -7.63 -2.16 26.02
N ALA A 379 -6.94 -1.73 27.07
CA ALA A 379 -7.54 -0.93 28.14
C ALA A 379 -8.08 0.41 27.60
N GLU A 380 -7.30 1.10 26.75
CA GLU A 380 -7.77 2.32 26.07
C GLU A 380 -8.95 2.01 25.11
N ALA A 381 -8.91 0.87 24.40
CA ALA A 381 -10.00 0.45 23.53
C ALA A 381 -11.31 0.25 24.31
N ASP A 382 -11.26 -0.38 25.48
CA ASP A 382 -12.43 -0.63 26.33
C ASP A 382 -13.03 0.67 26.88
N ILE A 383 -12.17 1.63 27.28
CA ILE A 383 -12.61 2.99 27.67
C ILE A 383 -13.36 3.67 26.52
N LEU A 384 -12.80 3.63 25.31
CA LEU A 384 -13.42 4.23 24.12
C LEU A 384 -14.73 3.53 23.75
N MET A 385 -14.76 2.20 23.75
CA MET A 385 -15.96 1.42 23.44
C MET A 385 -17.07 1.69 24.46
N LYS A 386 -16.74 1.79 25.75
CA LYS A 386 -17.72 2.11 26.80
C LYS A 386 -18.22 3.55 26.72
N GLY A 387 -17.32 4.52 26.54
CA GLY A 387 -17.64 5.95 26.56
C GLY A 387 -18.27 6.49 25.27
N LEU A 388 -17.98 5.88 24.11
CA LEU A 388 -18.43 6.36 22.80
C LEU A 388 -19.51 5.49 22.16
N ARG A 389 -20.04 4.50 22.90
CA ARG A 389 -21.14 3.67 22.43
C ARG A 389 -22.36 4.53 22.07
N PRO A 390 -23.11 4.20 21.01
CA PRO A 390 -24.27 5.00 20.58
C PRO A 390 -25.28 5.32 21.67
N ASP A 391 -25.55 4.38 22.59
CA ASP A 391 -26.48 4.57 23.72
C ASP A 391 -26.01 5.68 24.69
N MET A 392 -24.70 5.92 24.76
CA MET A 392 -24.09 6.98 25.57
C MET A 392 -24.02 8.32 24.81
N LEU A 393 -24.09 8.28 23.48
CA LEU A 393 -23.99 9.46 22.61
C LEU A 393 -25.37 10.05 22.33
N GLN A 394 -25.88 10.89 23.24
CA GLN A 394 -27.12 11.63 23.01
C GLN A 394 -26.95 12.63 21.86
N THR A 395 -27.84 12.55 20.86
CA THR A 395 -27.86 13.53 19.76
C THR A 395 -28.41 14.86 20.29
N PRO A 396 -27.63 15.96 20.25
CA PRO A 396 -28.05 17.20 20.86
C PRO A 396 -29.19 17.87 20.08
N ALA A 397 -29.98 18.68 20.79
CA ALA A 397 -30.98 19.56 20.18
C ALA A 397 -30.33 20.55 19.18
N LYS A 398 -31.11 21.05 18.21
CA LYS A 398 -30.66 21.94 17.12
C LYS A 398 -29.85 23.18 17.53
N ARG A 399 -29.96 23.64 18.79
CA ARG A 399 -29.35 24.85 19.34
C ARG A 399 -28.53 24.61 20.61
N ALA A 400 -28.11 23.37 20.87
CA ALA A 400 -27.24 23.11 22.02
C ALA A 400 -25.85 23.75 21.81
N ASP A 401 -25.20 24.19 22.90
CA ASP A 401 -23.89 24.86 22.85
C ASP A 401 -22.79 23.99 22.23
N ASN A 402 -22.93 22.67 22.32
CA ASN A 402 -22.00 21.70 21.71
C ASN A 402 -22.31 21.39 20.23
N ALA A 403 -23.39 21.92 19.65
CA ALA A 403 -23.81 21.62 18.28
C ALA A 403 -23.07 22.48 17.24
N LEU A 404 -22.12 21.89 16.53
CA LEU A 404 -21.38 22.55 15.44
C LEU A 404 -22.24 22.72 14.18
N ARG A 405 -23.12 21.75 13.88
CA ARG A 405 -24.02 21.81 12.73
C ARG A 405 -25.18 20.84 12.88
N HIS A 406 -26.42 21.33 12.72
CA HIS A 406 -27.61 20.47 12.77
C HIS A 406 -28.49 20.66 11.52
N ALA A 407 -28.22 19.87 10.47
CA ALA A 407 -28.97 19.92 9.21
C ALA A 407 -29.35 18.53 8.70
N ARG A 408 -28.71 18.05 7.61
CA ARG A 408 -28.88 16.66 7.13
C ARG A 408 -28.09 15.65 7.98
N ASN A 409 -27.04 16.15 8.62
CA ASN A 409 -26.24 15.45 9.61
C ASN A 409 -26.21 16.35 10.87
N ALA A 410 -26.18 15.74 12.05
CA ALA A 410 -25.81 16.37 13.31
C ALA A 410 -24.29 16.23 13.47
N ILE A 411 -23.64 17.33 13.82
CA ILE A 411 -22.22 17.39 14.16
C ILE A 411 -22.13 18.14 15.48
N TRP A 412 -21.50 17.53 16.49
CA TRP A 412 -21.36 18.11 17.82
C TRP A 412 -20.08 17.64 18.50
N THR A 413 -19.70 18.30 19.58
CA THR A 413 -18.55 17.92 20.40
C THR A 413 -18.94 17.14 21.64
N VAL A 414 -18.11 16.16 22.01
CA VAL A 414 -18.18 15.42 23.28
C VAL A 414 -16.80 15.42 23.94
N THR A 415 -16.74 15.26 25.26
CA THR A 415 -15.47 15.08 25.98
C THR A 415 -14.85 13.74 25.58
N ASP A 416 -13.52 13.70 25.43
CA ASP A 416 -12.80 12.45 25.20
C ASP A 416 -12.84 11.60 26.48
N PRO A 417 -13.36 10.36 26.46
CA PRO A 417 -13.42 9.52 27.66
C PRO A 417 -12.04 9.11 28.19
N ARG A 418 -10.97 9.32 27.41
CA ARG A 418 -9.59 9.08 27.83
C ARG A 418 -8.95 10.28 28.54
N ASP A 419 -9.44 11.49 28.27
CA ASP A 419 -8.84 12.75 28.70
C ASP A 419 -9.91 13.86 28.77
N ALA A 420 -10.26 14.26 30.00
CA ALA A 420 -11.32 15.24 30.24
C ALA A 420 -11.04 16.63 29.64
N HIS A 421 -9.79 16.94 29.30
CA HIS A 421 -9.40 18.22 28.71
C HIS A 421 -9.52 18.25 27.18
N LYS A 422 -9.72 17.09 26.55
CA LYS A 422 -9.82 16.98 25.09
C LYS A 422 -11.26 16.82 24.63
N GLN A 423 -11.51 17.26 23.40
CA GLN A 423 -12.81 17.15 22.76
C GLN A 423 -12.73 16.30 21.49
N LEU A 424 -13.76 15.48 21.31
CA LEU A 424 -14.02 14.72 20.10
C LEU A 424 -15.20 15.32 19.35
N VAL A 425 -15.21 15.15 18.02
CA VAL A 425 -16.31 15.54 17.15
C VAL A 425 -17.08 14.29 16.74
N VAL A 426 -18.38 14.29 17.00
CA VAL A 426 -19.30 13.23 16.61
C VAL A 426 -20.13 13.68 15.42
N LYS A 427 -20.32 12.78 14.46
CA LYS A 427 -21.12 13.00 13.26
C LYS A 427 -22.16 11.89 13.08
N LYS A 428 -23.44 12.25 13.14
CA LYS A 428 -24.59 11.35 12.91
C LYS A 428 -25.46 11.81 11.72
N PRO A 429 -25.88 10.94 10.79
CA PRO A 429 -26.92 11.27 9.83
C PRO A 429 -28.29 11.43 10.49
N ILE A 430 -29.04 12.48 10.13
CA ILE A 430 -30.42 12.69 10.65
C ILE A 430 -31.46 12.44 9.56
N LYS A 431 -31.25 12.97 8.35
CA LYS A 431 -32.21 12.86 7.25
C LYS A 431 -31.60 12.14 6.04
N HIS A 432 -32.32 11.15 5.52
CA HIS A 432 -32.05 10.49 4.24
C HIS A 432 -33.24 10.70 3.28
N HIS A 433 -33.01 11.44 2.18
CA HIS A 433 -34.03 11.62 1.15
C HIS A 433 -34.39 10.27 0.50
N LEU A 434 -35.66 10.07 0.14
CA LEU A 434 -36.20 8.80 -0.39
C LEU A 434 -35.39 8.24 -1.57
N HIS A 435 -35.10 9.06 -2.58
CA HIS A 435 -34.27 8.65 -3.73
C HIS A 435 -32.85 8.23 -3.34
N LYS A 436 -32.31 8.74 -2.23
CA LYS A 436 -31.01 8.30 -1.69
C LYS A 436 -31.11 7.04 -0.86
N LYS A 437 -32.24 6.77 -0.20
CA LYS A 437 -32.46 5.49 0.49
C LYS A 437 -32.37 4.32 -0.49
N LEU A 438 -32.94 4.47 -1.70
CA LEU A 438 -32.84 3.47 -2.76
C LEU A 438 -31.42 3.33 -3.33
N LEU A 439 -30.76 4.46 -3.67
CA LEU A 439 -29.43 4.46 -4.30
C LEU A 439 -28.26 4.17 -3.35
N ASP A 440 -28.44 4.33 -2.04
CA ASP A 440 -27.39 4.13 -1.03
C ASP A 440 -27.55 2.81 -0.24
N ARG A 441 -28.61 2.00 -0.47
CA ARG A 441 -28.85 0.74 0.28
C ARG A 441 -27.69 -0.26 0.18
N LEU A 442 -26.98 -0.29 -0.95
CA LEU A 442 -25.81 -1.16 -1.17
C LEU A 442 -24.47 -0.47 -0.86
N LYS A 443 -24.49 0.78 -0.37
CA LYS A 443 -23.26 1.51 -0.04
C LYS A 443 -22.96 1.35 1.44
N PRO A 444 -21.67 1.40 1.82
CA PRO A 444 -21.29 1.52 3.22
C PRO A 444 -21.94 2.75 3.83
N SER A 445 -22.19 2.71 5.14
CA SER A 445 -22.85 3.80 5.84
C SER A 445 -22.02 5.10 5.76
N LYS A 446 -22.60 6.22 6.20
CA LYS A 446 -21.84 7.47 6.26
C LYS A 446 -20.70 7.41 7.28
N ALA A 447 -20.85 6.65 8.36
CA ALA A 447 -19.81 6.48 9.37
C ALA A 447 -18.59 5.75 8.81
N VAL A 448 -18.77 4.52 8.29
CA VAL A 448 -17.69 3.79 7.61
C VAL A 448 -17.09 4.59 6.48
N ARG A 449 -17.87 5.31 5.65
CA ARG A 449 -17.28 6.15 4.60
C ARG A 449 -16.43 7.30 5.14
N SER A 450 -16.85 7.94 6.22
CA SER A 450 -16.08 9.01 6.86
C SER A 450 -14.80 8.47 7.49
N TRP A 451 -14.88 7.34 8.20
CA TRP A 451 -13.72 6.62 8.71
C TRP A 451 -12.74 6.25 7.58
N SER A 452 -13.24 5.51 6.59
CA SER A 452 -12.44 5.03 5.46
C SER A 452 -11.79 6.18 4.68
N GLY A 453 -12.51 7.29 4.51
CA GLY A 453 -11.98 8.48 3.84
C GLY A 453 -10.88 9.16 4.66
N ALA A 454 -11.00 9.20 5.99
CA ALA A 454 -9.97 9.78 6.87
C ALA A 454 -8.73 8.89 6.91
N ALA A 455 -8.91 7.58 7.14
CA ALA A 455 -7.82 6.60 7.10
C ALA A 455 -7.08 6.61 5.76
N GLU A 456 -7.80 6.80 4.64
CA GLU A 456 -7.22 6.88 3.30
C GLU A 456 -6.37 8.15 3.08
N LEU A 457 -6.72 9.27 3.71
CA LEU A 457 -5.88 10.46 3.69
C LEU A 457 -4.64 10.27 4.55
N LEU A 458 -4.80 9.82 5.80
CA LEU A 458 -3.69 9.65 6.75
C LEU A 458 -2.64 8.66 6.23
N ARG A 459 -3.05 7.50 5.70
CA ARG A 459 -2.11 6.52 5.12
C ARG A 459 -1.42 6.99 3.85
N ARG A 460 -1.88 8.09 3.25
CA ARG A 460 -1.23 8.76 2.12
C ARG A 460 -0.48 10.01 2.59
N GLY A 461 -0.33 10.24 3.90
CA GLY A 461 0.32 11.42 4.45
C GLY A 461 -0.39 12.73 4.12
N VAL A 462 -1.72 12.70 3.98
CA VAL A 462 -2.57 13.90 3.89
C VAL A 462 -3.29 14.07 5.22
N ASP A 463 -3.14 15.24 5.82
CA ASP A 463 -3.65 15.51 7.16
C ASP A 463 -5.18 15.66 7.16
N THR A 464 -5.81 15.19 8.23
CA THR A 464 -7.26 15.19 8.45
C THR A 464 -7.54 15.00 9.93
N ALA A 465 -8.79 15.20 10.36
CA ALA A 465 -9.20 14.88 11.72
C ALA A 465 -9.01 13.38 11.98
N ARG A 466 -8.18 13.02 12.97
CA ARG A 466 -7.82 11.63 13.25
C ARG A 466 -9.06 10.84 13.66
N PRO A 467 -9.37 9.73 13.00
CA PRO A 467 -10.52 8.90 13.35
C PRO A 467 -10.29 8.24 14.72
N VAL A 468 -11.33 8.21 15.56
CA VAL A 468 -11.27 7.61 16.90
C VAL A 468 -12.19 6.40 16.99
N ALA A 469 -13.44 6.54 16.53
CA ALA A 469 -14.39 5.44 16.50
C ALA A 469 -15.38 5.54 15.34
N TRP A 470 -15.94 4.40 14.95
CA TRP A 470 -17.22 4.35 14.24
C TRP A 470 -18.10 3.23 14.80
N PHE A 471 -19.41 3.45 14.79
CA PHE A 471 -20.42 2.47 15.21
C PHE A 471 -21.62 2.48 14.26
N GLU A 472 -22.19 1.32 13.98
CA GLU A 472 -23.35 1.11 13.12
C GLU A 472 -24.31 0.10 13.74
N ALA A 473 -25.61 0.38 13.65
CA ALA A 473 -26.64 -0.54 14.14
C ALA A 473 -26.70 -1.75 13.20
N ARG A 474 -26.90 -2.93 13.78
CA ARG A 474 -27.13 -4.16 13.04
C ARG A 474 -28.61 -4.19 12.61
N GLY A 475 -28.87 -3.71 11.40
CA GLY A 475 -30.22 -3.67 10.81
C GLY A 475 -30.30 -2.74 9.59
N ASP A 476 -31.51 -2.55 9.05
CA ASP A 476 -31.73 -1.79 7.81
C ASP A 476 -31.74 -0.26 8.00
N ASN A 477 -31.48 0.24 9.22
CA ASN A 477 -31.56 1.67 9.52
C ASN A 477 -30.31 2.45 9.10
N LEU A 478 -30.37 3.06 7.92
CA LEU A 478 -29.29 3.86 7.32
C LEU A 478 -28.89 5.14 8.10
N THR A 479 -29.62 5.53 9.16
CA THR A 479 -29.29 6.72 9.99
C THR A 479 -28.63 6.40 11.33
N GLU A 480 -28.70 5.14 11.78
CA GLU A 480 -28.10 4.73 13.05
C GLU A 480 -26.64 4.34 12.83
N ASN A 481 -25.84 5.36 12.53
CA ASN A 481 -24.39 5.24 12.38
C ASN A 481 -23.67 6.52 12.86
N TRP A 482 -22.54 6.34 13.54
CA TRP A 482 -21.76 7.40 14.17
C TRP A 482 -20.32 7.33 13.73
N PHE A 483 -19.77 8.48 13.36
CA PHE A 483 -18.34 8.66 13.18
C PHE A 483 -17.81 9.63 14.23
N VAL A 484 -16.73 9.27 14.90
CA VAL A 484 -16.05 10.05 15.93
C VAL A 484 -14.61 10.30 15.50
N CYS A 485 -14.18 11.55 15.55
CA CYS A 485 -12.80 11.95 15.26
C CYS A 485 -12.31 13.00 16.26
N GLU A 486 -11.01 13.21 16.33
CA GLU A 486 -10.42 14.30 17.12
C GLU A 486 -10.89 15.67 16.60
N LYS A 487 -11.08 16.63 17.51
CA LYS A 487 -11.38 18.01 17.15
C LYS A 487 -10.10 18.69 16.64
N ILE A 488 -10.16 19.31 15.47
CA ILE A 488 -9.06 20.13 14.96
C ILE A 488 -9.07 21.46 15.72
N GLU A 489 -8.04 21.70 16.52
CA GLU A 489 -7.85 22.94 17.27
C GLU A 489 -7.14 24.03 16.44
N GLY A 490 -7.42 25.30 16.76
CA GLY A 490 -6.68 26.45 16.23
C GLY A 490 -6.77 26.70 14.72
N GLY A 491 -7.65 25.99 13.99
CA GLY A 491 -7.75 26.08 12.53
C GLY A 491 -8.90 26.96 12.02
N GLN A 492 -8.65 27.76 10.99
CA GLN A 492 -9.69 28.48 10.22
C GLN A 492 -9.90 27.79 8.87
N SER A 493 -11.15 27.63 8.43
CA SER A 493 -11.39 27.09 7.07
C SER A 493 -10.89 28.06 5.99
N VAL A 494 -10.24 27.55 4.95
CA VAL A 494 -9.83 28.32 3.76
C VAL A 494 -11.02 29.06 3.14
N GLY A 495 -12.21 28.46 3.19
CA GLY A 495 -13.43 29.09 2.73
C GLY A 495 -13.84 30.32 3.56
N ALA A 496 -13.47 30.42 4.83
CA ALA A 496 -13.69 31.64 5.61
C ALA A 496 -12.68 32.71 5.21
N ILE A 497 -11.41 32.34 5.06
CA ILE A 497 -10.33 33.21 4.60
C ILE A 497 -10.66 33.82 3.23
N PHE A 498 -11.03 32.98 2.25
CA PHE A 498 -11.43 33.45 0.91
C PHE A 498 -12.67 34.34 0.93
N SER A 499 -13.58 34.17 1.89
CA SER A 499 -14.71 35.10 2.06
C SER A 499 -14.27 36.44 2.64
N GLN A 500 -13.29 36.46 3.55
CA GLN A 500 -12.72 37.69 4.12
C GLN A 500 -11.99 38.50 3.04
N LEU A 501 -11.12 37.85 2.25
CA LEU A 501 -10.41 38.45 1.11
C LEU A 501 -11.38 39.10 0.12
N ARG A 502 -12.41 38.37 -0.31
CA ARG A 502 -13.43 38.92 -1.23
C ARG A 502 -14.19 40.11 -0.65
N SER A 503 -14.32 40.20 0.68
CA SER A 503 -14.97 41.34 1.35
C SER A 503 -14.03 42.51 1.63
N GLY A 504 -12.78 42.47 1.15
CA GLY A 504 -11.78 43.51 1.41
C GLY A 504 -11.24 43.52 2.84
N LYS A 505 -11.51 42.47 3.64
CA LYS A 505 -10.99 42.34 4.99
C LYS A 505 -9.65 41.61 4.94
N ALA A 506 -8.57 42.28 5.37
CA ALA A 506 -7.28 41.63 5.55
C ALA A 506 -7.42 40.50 6.59
N PRO A 507 -7.09 39.24 6.26
CA PRO A 507 -7.06 38.18 7.26
C PRO A 507 -5.99 38.53 8.30
N GLN A 508 -6.33 38.51 9.59
CA GLN A 508 -5.47 38.95 10.71
C GLN A 508 -4.09 38.26 10.81
N ARG A 509 -3.79 37.26 9.97
CA ARG A 509 -2.56 36.44 10.02
C ARG A 509 -1.95 36.10 8.66
N LEU A 510 -2.40 36.73 7.56
CA LEU A 510 -1.84 36.49 6.22
C LEU A 510 -1.20 37.77 5.71
N GLN A 511 0.14 37.80 5.71
CA GLN A 511 0.92 38.91 5.17
C GLN A 511 0.86 38.97 3.64
N ASP A 512 0.88 37.79 2.99
CA ASP A 512 0.77 37.67 1.53
C ASP A 512 -0.24 36.58 1.14
N THR A 513 -1.22 36.98 0.34
CA THR A 513 -2.27 36.08 -0.19
C THR A 513 -1.73 35.17 -1.30
N HIS A 514 -0.72 35.61 -2.05
CA HIS A 514 -0.11 34.80 -3.10
C HIS A 514 0.60 33.57 -2.51
N ILE A 515 1.34 33.75 -1.41
CA ILE A 515 1.99 32.64 -0.70
C ILE A 515 0.94 31.59 -0.27
N LEU A 516 -0.22 32.02 0.23
CA LEU A 516 -1.31 31.08 0.57
C LEU A 516 -1.78 30.29 -0.66
N TYR A 517 -1.91 30.94 -1.82
CA TYR A 517 -2.29 30.27 -3.06
C TYR A 517 -1.26 29.23 -3.47
N GLU A 518 0.04 29.56 -3.41
CA GLU A 518 1.12 28.63 -3.73
C GLU A 518 1.14 27.43 -2.78
N MET A 519 1.06 27.67 -1.47
CA MET A 519 1.06 26.60 -0.47
C MET A 519 -0.15 25.68 -0.61
N LEU A 520 -1.35 26.25 -0.78
CA LEU A 520 -2.57 25.46 -0.97
C LEU A 520 -2.54 24.72 -2.32
N ALA A 521 -2.07 25.36 -3.39
CA ALA A 521 -1.95 24.76 -4.70
C ALA A 521 -1.01 23.55 -4.69
N ALA A 522 0.16 23.68 -4.05
CA ALA A 522 1.12 22.59 -3.87
C ALA A 522 0.50 21.43 -3.07
N GLU A 523 -0.24 21.72 -2.00
CA GLU A 523 -0.88 20.68 -1.18
C GLU A 523 -1.99 19.94 -1.94
N LEU A 524 -2.83 20.66 -2.69
CA LEU A 524 -3.86 20.04 -3.53
C LEU A 524 -3.27 19.29 -4.72
N HIS A 525 -2.15 19.74 -5.25
CA HIS A 525 -1.43 19.03 -6.31
C HIS A 525 -0.91 17.69 -5.77
N ARG A 526 -0.24 17.71 -4.62
CA ARG A 526 0.21 16.52 -3.89
C ARG A 526 -0.92 15.54 -3.60
N LEU A 527 -2.10 16.03 -3.19
CA LEU A 527 -3.32 15.22 -3.00
C LEU A 527 -3.70 14.45 -4.28
N HIS A 528 -3.75 15.14 -5.42
CA HIS A 528 -4.13 14.55 -6.70
C HIS A 528 -3.06 13.59 -7.25
N ASP A 529 -1.78 13.91 -7.07
CA ASP A 529 -0.65 13.06 -7.45
C ASP A 529 -0.64 11.75 -6.68
N LYS A 530 -1.01 11.80 -5.39
CA LYS A 530 -1.27 10.63 -4.57
C LYS A 530 -2.54 9.88 -4.96
N GLY A 531 -3.23 10.23 -6.05
CA GLY A 531 -4.36 9.47 -6.55
C GLY A 531 -5.68 9.74 -5.83
N VAL A 532 -5.80 10.84 -5.07
CA VAL A 532 -7.01 11.17 -4.30
C VAL A 532 -7.87 12.18 -5.05
N PHE A 533 -9.10 11.77 -5.40
CA PHE A 533 -10.16 12.65 -5.89
C PHE A 533 -11.18 12.90 -4.77
N PHE A 534 -11.14 14.08 -4.18
CA PHE A 534 -11.85 14.42 -2.95
C PHE A 534 -13.37 14.60 -3.17
N ARG A 535 -13.79 15.07 -4.35
CA ARG A 535 -15.19 15.23 -4.84
C ARG A 535 -16.04 16.27 -4.13
N ASP A 536 -15.70 16.63 -2.89
CA ASP A 536 -16.34 17.69 -2.14
C ASP A 536 -15.37 18.72 -1.59
N LEU A 537 -14.37 19.09 -2.39
CA LEU A 537 -13.29 19.96 -1.95
C LEU A 537 -13.72 21.43 -1.94
N SER A 538 -14.73 21.78 -1.14
CA SER A 538 -15.07 23.18 -0.91
C SER A 538 -14.10 23.79 0.10
N GLY A 539 -13.81 25.09 0.01
CA GLY A 539 -12.91 25.73 0.99
C GLY A 539 -13.35 25.58 2.46
N GLY A 540 -14.63 25.29 2.73
CA GLY A 540 -15.10 24.98 4.09
C GLY A 540 -14.66 23.60 4.62
N ASN A 541 -14.16 22.74 3.73
CA ASN A 541 -13.64 21.41 4.05
C ASN A 541 -12.10 21.36 4.06
N ILE A 542 -11.44 22.51 3.94
CA ILE A 542 -9.99 22.67 4.02
C ILE A 542 -9.73 23.55 5.23
N MET A 543 -9.21 22.96 6.30
CA MET A 543 -8.82 23.66 7.52
C MET A 543 -7.37 24.08 7.38
N MET A 544 -7.09 25.35 7.66
CA MET A 544 -5.74 25.91 7.71
C MET A 544 -5.38 26.15 9.18
N ARG A 545 -4.26 25.58 9.61
CA ARG A 545 -3.65 25.85 10.93
C ARG A 545 -2.39 26.66 10.74
N SER A 546 -2.23 27.69 11.57
CA SER A 546 -1.04 28.54 11.59
C SER A 546 -0.25 28.23 12.86
N GLY A 547 0.85 27.49 12.72
CA GLY A 547 1.94 27.41 13.69
C GLY A 547 3.23 27.95 13.04
N ASP A 548 4.39 27.37 13.35
CA ASP A 548 5.68 27.72 12.70
C ASP A 548 5.65 27.51 11.18
N LYS A 549 4.80 26.59 10.70
CA LYS A 549 4.50 26.36 9.29
C LYS A 549 2.99 26.26 9.09
N VAL A 550 2.50 26.76 7.96
CA VAL A 550 1.08 26.58 7.59
C VAL A 550 0.83 25.12 7.23
N GLN A 551 -0.19 24.54 7.84
CA GLN A 551 -0.61 23.16 7.58
C GLN A 551 -2.08 23.13 7.16
N PHE A 552 -2.39 22.25 6.21
CA PHE A 552 -3.76 22.03 5.75
C PHE A 552 -4.26 20.66 6.19
N ALA A 553 -5.46 20.62 6.76
CA ALA A 553 -6.16 19.39 7.09
C ALA A 553 -7.51 19.35 6.35
N LEU A 554 -7.84 18.20 5.76
CA LEU A 554 -9.09 18.03 5.02
C LEU A 554 -10.16 17.42 5.94
N ILE A 555 -11.41 17.86 5.83
CA ILE A 555 -12.55 17.32 6.61
C ILE A 555 -13.73 16.95 5.70
N ASP A 556 -14.69 16.17 6.21
CA ASP A 556 -15.82 15.62 5.44
C ASP A 556 -15.38 14.71 4.27
N THR A 557 -14.59 13.70 4.62
CA THR A 557 -13.93 12.74 3.73
C THR A 557 -14.86 11.68 3.11
N ALA A 558 -16.15 11.64 3.47
CA ALA A 558 -17.07 10.54 3.15
C ALA A 558 -17.38 10.33 1.65
N ARG A 559 -16.96 11.26 0.78
CA ARG A 559 -17.18 11.17 -0.67
C ARG A 559 -15.90 10.93 -1.46
N LEU A 560 -14.77 10.91 -0.78
CA LEU A 560 -13.45 10.73 -1.36
C LEU A 560 -13.39 9.44 -2.17
N ARG A 561 -12.68 9.49 -3.29
CA ARG A 561 -12.27 8.32 -4.05
C ARG A 561 -10.77 8.34 -4.17
N ALA A 562 -10.16 7.18 -4.01
CA ALA A 562 -8.74 7.05 -4.09
C ALA A 562 -8.36 5.92 -5.04
N GLY A 563 -7.29 6.14 -5.80
CA GLY A 563 -6.76 5.23 -6.80
C GLY A 563 -5.25 5.08 -6.69
N LYS A 564 -4.64 4.66 -7.80
CA LYS A 564 -3.18 4.61 -7.95
C LYS A 564 -2.61 6.04 -8.07
N PRO A 565 -1.34 6.28 -7.73
CA PRO A 565 -0.68 7.55 -7.99
C PRO A 565 -0.85 7.97 -9.46
N GLY A 566 -1.08 9.27 -9.68
CA GLY A 566 -1.31 9.84 -11.02
C GLY A 566 -2.65 9.47 -11.68
N SER A 567 -3.54 8.72 -11.03
CA SER A 567 -4.83 8.31 -11.63
C SER A 567 -5.90 9.40 -11.68
N VAL A 568 -5.70 10.53 -10.99
CA VAL A 568 -6.65 11.66 -10.99
C VAL A 568 -6.43 12.50 -12.25
N ASN A 569 -7.36 12.35 -13.20
CA ASN A 569 -7.29 13.06 -14.48
C ASN A 569 -7.64 14.55 -14.35
N LEU A 570 -7.31 15.33 -15.39
CA LEU A 570 -7.53 16.78 -15.42
C LEU A 570 -8.98 17.18 -15.07
N ARG A 571 -9.99 16.47 -15.60
CA ARG A 571 -11.40 16.75 -15.31
C ARG A 571 -11.73 16.59 -13.82
N GLN A 572 -11.16 15.57 -13.17
CA GLN A 572 -11.33 15.35 -11.73
C GLN A 572 -10.58 16.40 -10.92
N ARG A 573 -9.32 16.71 -11.27
CA ARG A 573 -8.54 17.79 -10.64
C ARG A 573 -9.31 19.11 -10.70
N MET A 574 -9.80 19.48 -11.88
CA MET A 574 -10.60 20.69 -12.06
C MET A 574 -11.90 20.67 -11.25
N ALA A 575 -12.59 19.53 -11.16
CA ALA A 575 -13.83 19.43 -10.39
C ALA A 575 -13.64 19.70 -8.89
N ASP A 576 -12.46 19.42 -8.35
CA ASP A 576 -12.07 19.76 -6.98
C ASP A 576 -11.57 21.20 -6.86
N LEU A 577 -10.68 21.64 -7.75
CA LEU A 577 -10.12 23.00 -7.72
C LEU A 577 -11.18 24.09 -7.84
N VAL A 578 -12.14 23.97 -8.77
CA VAL A 578 -13.22 24.97 -8.91
C VAL A 578 -14.09 25.08 -7.66
N ARG A 579 -14.16 24.03 -6.83
CA ARG A 579 -14.88 24.06 -5.55
C ARG A 579 -14.02 24.70 -4.46
N ALA A 580 -12.73 24.46 -4.47
CA ALA A 580 -11.80 25.01 -3.48
C ALA A 580 -11.78 26.55 -3.60
N CYS A 581 -11.65 27.08 -4.82
CA CYS A 581 -11.52 28.51 -5.08
C CYS A 581 -12.84 29.26 -5.31
N HIS A 582 -14.02 28.62 -5.27
CA HIS A 582 -15.29 29.25 -5.67
C HIS A 582 -15.70 30.53 -4.89
N LYS A 583 -15.07 30.79 -3.75
CA LYS A 583 -15.32 31.96 -2.91
C LYS A 583 -14.42 33.15 -3.25
N LEU A 584 -13.35 32.93 -4.02
CA LEU A 584 -12.46 33.98 -4.53
C LEU A 584 -13.12 34.75 -5.69
N SER A 585 -12.63 35.95 -5.96
CA SER A 585 -13.00 36.71 -7.17
C SER A 585 -12.48 36.01 -8.45
N PRO A 586 -13.06 36.28 -9.64
CA PRO A 586 -12.59 35.65 -10.87
C PRO A 586 -11.09 35.85 -11.17
N PRO A 587 -10.48 37.04 -10.95
CA PRO A 587 -9.03 37.21 -11.10
C PRO A 587 -8.23 36.31 -10.15
N GLU A 588 -8.57 36.30 -8.86
CA GLU A 588 -7.91 35.48 -7.85
C GLU A 588 -8.07 33.97 -8.11
N GLN A 589 -9.23 33.54 -8.64
CA GLN A 589 -9.41 32.16 -9.08
C GLN A 589 -8.41 31.79 -10.19
N GLN A 590 -8.12 32.70 -11.12
CA GLN A 590 -7.12 32.47 -12.17
C GLN A 590 -5.72 32.38 -11.57
N THR A 591 -5.35 33.31 -10.68
CA THR A 591 -4.06 33.28 -9.97
C THR A 591 -3.86 31.96 -9.21
N PHE A 592 -4.85 31.54 -8.42
CA PHE A 592 -4.78 30.27 -7.69
C PHE A 592 -4.60 29.06 -8.62
N ILE A 593 -5.30 29.04 -9.75
CA ILE A 593 -5.14 27.95 -10.73
C ILE A 593 -3.76 28.01 -11.39
N GLN A 594 -3.22 29.19 -11.68
CA GLN A 594 -1.86 29.34 -12.19
C GLN A 594 -0.84 28.75 -11.22
N CYS A 595 -0.96 29.04 -9.91
CA CYS A 595 -0.12 28.42 -8.88
C CYS A 595 -0.19 26.88 -8.92
N TYR A 596 -1.38 26.30 -9.12
CA TYR A 596 -1.56 24.84 -9.21
C TYR A 596 -0.82 24.22 -10.39
N PHE A 597 -0.87 24.82 -11.57
CA PHE A 597 -0.17 24.28 -12.75
C PHE A 597 1.33 24.60 -12.76
N ALA A 598 1.75 25.68 -12.08
CA ALA A 598 3.14 26.06 -11.90
C ALA A 598 3.95 25.01 -11.12
N VAL A 599 3.32 24.19 -10.26
CA VAL A 599 3.96 23.07 -9.56
C VAL A 599 4.65 22.11 -10.55
N ASP A 600 4.01 21.82 -11.68
CA ASP A 600 4.57 20.96 -12.74
C ASP A 600 5.34 21.76 -13.82
N LYS A 601 5.56 23.06 -13.60
CA LYS A 601 6.11 24.00 -14.61
C LYS A 601 5.31 24.00 -15.91
N ARG A 602 3.98 23.89 -15.81
CA ARG A 602 3.07 23.86 -16.97
C ARG A 602 2.12 25.06 -16.95
N PRO A 603 1.71 25.60 -18.10
CA PRO A 603 0.64 26.59 -18.14
C PRO A 603 -0.73 25.91 -17.95
N PRO A 604 -1.73 26.62 -17.38
CA PRO A 604 -3.10 26.13 -17.30
C PRO A 604 -3.69 25.86 -18.70
N PRO A 605 -4.32 24.69 -18.94
CA PRO A 605 -4.99 24.42 -20.22
C PRO A 605 -6.16 25.39 -20.48
N ALA A 606 -6.43 25.71 -21.75
CA ALA A 606 -7.52 26.62 -22.13
C ALA A 606 -8.90 26.21 -21.59
N CYS A 607 -9.14 24.90 -21.43
CA CYS A 607 -10.39 24.36 -20.90
C CYS A 607 -10.66 24.74 -19.43
N VAL A 608 -9.66 25.23 -18.68
CA VAL A 608 -9.83 25.68 -17.29
C VAL A 608 -10.88 26.78 -17.19
N ARG A 609 -10.87 27.75 -18.12
CA ARG A 609 -11.83 28.87 -18.17
C ARG A 609 -13.27 28.36 -18.27
N TYR A 610 -13.49 27.34 -19.10
CA TYR A 610 -14.79 26.68 -19.24
C TYR A 610 -15.24 26.03 -17.92
N HIS A 611 -14.36 25.32 -17.21
CA HIS A 611 -14.71 24.67 -15.94
C HIS A 611 -15.12 25.69 -14.86
N LEU A 612 -14.38 26.81 -14.75
CA LEU A 612 -14.71 27.90 -13.83
C LEU A 612 -16.07 28.53 -14.17
N ALA A 613 -16.29 28.89 -15.44
CA ALA A 613 -17.54 29.49 -15.91
C ALA A 613 -18.74 28.55 -15.72
N ALA A 614 -18.61 27.27 -16.10
CA ALA A 614 -19.66 26.27 -15.95
C ALA A 614 -20.05 26.06 -14.47
N TYR A 615 -19.05 26.05 -13.56
CA TYR A 615 -19.32 25.95 -12.12
C TYR A 615 -19.98 27.21 -11.56
N ALA A 616 -19.56 28.40 -11.99
CA ALA A 616 -20.19 29.66 -11.62
C ALA A 616 -21.66 29.71 -12.06
N LEU A 617 -21.95 29.34 -13.32
CA LEU A 617 -23.32 29.24 -13.84
C LEU A 617 -24.16 28.25 -13.02
N LYS A 618 -23.63 27.04 -12.78
CA LYS A 618 -24.29 26.01 -11.98
C LYS A 618 -24.63 26.50 -10.57
N THR A 619 -23.71 27.20 -9.91
CA THR A 619 -23.96 27.71 -8.55
C THR A 619 -24.97 28.85 -8.54
N ARG A 620 -24.95 29.74 -9.55
CA ARG A 620 -25.97 30.79 -9.74
C ARG A 620 -27.36 30.20 -9.94
N LEU A 621 -27.52 29.29 -10.89
CA LEU A 621 -28.79 28.60 -11.17
C LEU A 621 -29.32 27.88 -9.93
N LYS A 622 -28.44 27.15 -9.21
CA LYS A 622 -28.82 26.47 -7.97
C LYS A 622 -29.29 27.43 -6.88
N ARG A 623 -28.70 28.63 -6.77
CA ARG A 623 -29.15 29.66 -5.82
C ARG A 623 -30.51 30.22 -6.21
N GLN A 624 -30.77 30.44 -7.50
CA GLN A 624 -32.08 30.87 -8.01
C GLN A 624 -33.15 29.80 -7.76
N ILE A 625 -32.87 28.54 -8.09
CA ILE A 625 -33.79 27.41 -7.83
C ILE A 625 -34.11 27.27 -6.34
N ARG A 626 -33.13 27.48 -5.46
CA ARG A 626 -33.37 27.41 -4.00
C ARG A 626 -34.32 28.49 -3.47
N LYS A 627 -34.52 29.58 -4.21
CA LYS A 627 -35.46 30.65 -3.87
C LYS A 627 -36.88 30.36 -4.35
N THR A 628 -37.10 29.32 -5.18
CA THR A 628 -38.44 28.99 -5.67
C THR A 628 -39.27 28.26 -4.61
N ALA A 629 -40.57 28.53 -4.58
CA ALA A 629 -41.51 27.89 -3.66
C ALA A 629 -41.53 26.36 -3.80
N ILE A 630 -41.43 25.86 -5.03
CA ILE A 630 -41.38 24.42 -5.37
C ILE A 630 -40.21 23.72 -4.67
N TYR A 631 -39.01 24.31 -4.69
CA TYR A 631 -37.84 23.72 -4.03
C TYR A 631 -37.97 23.72 -2.50
N GLN A 632 -38.60 24.75 -1.93
CA GLN A 632 -38.84 24.84 -0.49
C GLN A 632 -39.88 23.83 -0.02
N HIS A 633 -40.91 23.57 -0.84
CA HIS A 633 -41.95 22.58 -0.57
C HIS A 633 -41.39 21.14 -0.66
N LEU A 634 -40.59 20.81 -1.68
CA LEU A 634 -39.95 19.50 -1.85
C LEU A 634 -38.89 19.14 -0.79
N LYS A 635 -38.50 20.09 0.07
CA LYS A 635 -37.45 19.92 1.09
C LYS A 635 -37.99 19.87 2.52
N ARG A 636 -39.24 20.29 2.74
CA ARG A 636 -39.95 20.01 4.00
C ARG A 636 -40.12 18.49 4.10
#